data_AF-A0A9E1UJL4-F1
#
_entry.id   AF-A0A9E1UJL4-F1
#
_cell.length_a   1.000
_cell.length_b   1.000
_cell.length_c   1.000
_cell.angle_alpha   90.00
_cell.angle_beta   90.00
_cell.angle_gamma   90.00
#
_symmetry.space_group_name_H-M   'P 1'
#
loop_
_entity.id
_entity.type
_entity.pdbx_description
1 polymer ?
#
loop_
_entity_poly.entity_id
_entity_poly.type
_entity_poly.pdbx_seq_one_letter_code
_entity_poly.pdbx_strand_id
1 'polypeptide(L)'
;MTSNCFTAYDDYGLRNLPRHLARRERVTRLTALLLDFDWLVAKMYKLVSTQPLLDDYDLISPKEDSTFSIIRQTLTQNSQIFDLCESVDELANTLYSRLVYQDDLIESLTIHDTSLPRPYITPFHPLPDITHPAHIRTLLMRSPAVVQEQVRDCAISPDNSLVVTALEDGTLKVWDLSTGGEVRALIGHEGRVLGFDMSSDGATIISASVDKTLKVWDAQTGAVRKTLHGHSDIVNDCALSRDGKIIASVSADTTVRIWDVQSGTQLLELKGHADVVNACAIDDQNKWVVSASSDNTVRVWDIKTGTEHLRLEGHEKKVNDCALSSDGAFIVSASDDHTLRIWHTEDGTEKMTLKGHSAAVNACAISDDGNTIISVSSDDTMCVWDAKSGEQRAILTGQRSWTKGGLLSCAISQDGSIAVSGSVEDILDVWDLSKCDELFEQTGHANIWDCAATVDGVNLATSSVDRTVQIWDVGSGQVHLTLSGHLDSVDGCAISRDATMVASAAADEVVKVWDRSTGEERFTLRGHSSRVNACVFMPDGKMLISASDDDSLKVWNLASGDEYTSLKGHKDAVLNCAISPDGKHLVSASMDETLRIWDTETWREVLVLEDHGAAVAGCAFSPDGMLIASASHDGALNIWDVKSGEILKRLFGHTDWVNDCAISPDGTKIVSVSSDRTVRIWNMEDGQEIATLRLRSQPNACVWLSTQEFVVVGLHGTYFLRLIPNAN
;
A
#
# COMPACT_ATOMS: atom_id res chain seq x y z
N MET A 1 2.94 -24.20 -25.05
CA MET A 1 4.38 -24.56 -24.96
C MET A 1 5.15 -23.80 -26.03
N THR A 2 5.39 -22.52 -25.78
CA THR A 2 6.16 -21.63 -26.66
C THR A 2 7.65 -21.77 -26.32
N SER A 3 8.48 -21.95 -27.35
CA SER A 3 9.92 -22.23 -27.21
C SER A 3 10.69 -20.94 -26.92
N ASN A 4 10.69 -20.47 -25.67
CA ASN A 4 11.69 -19.50 -25.25
C ASN A 4 13.08 -20.11 -25.50
N CYS A 5 13.89 -19.45 -26.34
CA CYS A 5 15.14 -20.01 -26.85
C CYS A 5 16.21 -20.24 -25.77
N PHE A 6 16.04 -19.63 -24.59
CA PHE A 6 16.90 -19.79 -23.43
C PHE A 6 16.46 -20.92 -22.49
N THR A 7 15.29 -21.53 -22.72
CA THR A 7 14.83 -22.70 -21.94
C THR A 7 15.71 -23.94 -22.10
N ALA A 8 16.61 -23.97 -23.09
CA ALA A 8 17.60 -25.03 -23.25
C ALA A 8 18.86 -24.85 -22.39
N TYR A 9 19.10 -23.66 -21.81
CA TYR A 9 20.26 -23.41 -20.95
C TYR A 9 20.11 -24.13 -19.60
N ASP A 10 21.22 -24.66 -19.10
CA ASP A 10 21.31 -25.19 -17.74
C ASP A 10 21.50 -24.06 -16.70
N ASP A 11 21.34 -24.39 -15.42
CA ASP A 11 21.50 -23.44 -14.32
C ASP A 11 22.86 -22.75 -14.32
N TYR A 12 23.91 -23.48 -14.75
CA TYR A 12 25.25 -22.93 -14.86
C TYR A 12 25.31 -21.83 -15.91
N GLY A 13 24.76 -22.08 -17.10
CA GLY A 13 24.69 -21.13 -18.20
C GLY A 13 23.94 -19.86 -17.80
N LEU A 14 22.77 -19.99 -17.18
CA LEU A 14 21.97 -18.86 -16.73
C LEU A 14 22.68 -18.00 -15.68
N ARG A 15 23.36 -18.62 -14.71
CA ARG A 15 24.07 -17.90 -13.64
C ARG A 15 25.37 -17.24 -14.09
N ASN A 16 26.07 -17.80 -15.06
CA ASN A 16 27.46 -17.42 -15.33
C ASN A 16 27.71 -16.81 -16.71
N LEU A 17 26.81 -16.96 -17.68
CA LEU A 17 26.97 -16.36 -19.01
C LEU A 17 27.20 -14.83 -18.94
N PRO A 18 26.43 -14.05 -18.16
CA PRO A 18 26.65 -12.61 -18.00
C PRO A 18 28.04 -12.29 -17.43
N ARG A 19 28.47 -13.02 -16.39
CA ARG A 19 29.80 -12.89 -15.79
C ARG A 19 30.94 -13.20 -16.77
N HIS A 20 30.77 -14.21 -17.62
CA HIS A 20 31.75 -14.54 -18.67
C HIS A 20 31.83 -13.46 -19.75
N LEU A 21 30.70 -12.86 -20.12
CA LEU A 21 30.65 -11.74 -21.07
C LEU A 21 31.32 -10.48 -20.46
N ALA A 22 31.02 -10.16 -19.21
CA ALA A 22 31.63 -9.04 -18.47
C ALA A 22 33.15 -9.20 -18.35
N ARG A 23 33.63 -10.38 -17.92
CA ARG A 23 35.09 -10.69 -17.82
C ARG A 23 35.85 -10.61 -19.13
N ARG A 24 35.15 -10.75 -20.26
CA ARG A 24 35.72 -10.66 -21.61
C ARG A 24 35.49 -9.29 -22.25
N GLU A 25 35.03 -8.30 -21.47
CA GLU A 25 34.74 -6.93 -21.91
C GLU A 25 33.79 -6.87 -23.11
N ARG A 26 32.86 -7.84 -23.22
CA ARG A 26 31.86 -7.90 -24.30
C ARG A 26 30.59 -7.14 -23.92
N VAL A 27 30.73 -5.86 -23.60
CA VAL A 27 29.65 -5.01 -23.08
C VAL A 27 28.43 -5.01 -24.00
N THR A 28 28.59 -4.83 -25.31
CA THR A 28 27.48 -4.82 -26.29
C THR A 28 26.66 -6.11 -26.32
N ARG A 29 27.28 -7.26 -26.04
CA ARG A 29 26.55 -8.54 -25.99
C ARG A 29 25.87 -8.75 -24.64
N LEU A 30 26.49 -8.25 -23.57
CA LEU A 30 25.91 -8.27 -22.23
C LEU A 30 24.67 -7.36 -22.16
N THR A 31 24.75 -6.15 -22.73
CA THR A 31 23.63 -5.22 -22.81
C THR A 31 22.49 -5.78 -23.63
N ALA A 32 22.77 -6.34 -24.82
CA ALA A 32 21.75 -6.99 -25.63
C ALA A 32 21.07 -8.17 -24.92
N LEU A 33 21.82 -8.94 -24.12
CA LEU A 33 21.28 -10.05 -23.34
C LEU A 33 20.38 -9.57 -22.18
N LEU A 34 20.76 -8.49 -21.50
CA LEU A 34 19.97 -7.91 -20.39
C LEU A 34 18.80 -7.03 -20.87
N LEU A 35 18.67 -6.80 -22.18
CA LEU A 35 17.51 -6.19 -22.83
C LEU A 35 16.64 -7.22 -23.56
N ASP A 36 17.00 -8.51 -23.52
CA ASP A 36 16.22 -9.58 -24.15
C ASP A 36 15.17 -10.11 -23.17
N PHE A 37 13.89 -9.92 -23.50
CA PHE A 37 12.79 -10.27 -22.61
C PHE A 37 12.72 -11.78 -22.30
N ASP A 38 13.03 -12.64 -23.30
CA ASP A 38 13.04 -14.09 -23.10
C ASP A 38 14.13 -14.50 -22.11
N TRP A 39 15.28 -13.81 -22.13
CA TRP A 39 16.36 -14.03 -21.17
C TRP A 39 15.93 -13.68 -19.75
N LEU A 40 15.30 -12.52 -19.55
CA LEU A 40 14.83 -12.07 -18.23
C LEU A 40 13.87 -13.11 -17.62
N VAL A 41 12.83 -13.49 -18.37
CA VAL A 41 11.82 -14.47 -17.94
C VAL A 41 12.45 -15.85 -17.68
N ALA A 42 13.28 -16.35 -18.60
CA ALA A 42 13.90 -17.67 -18.45
C ALA A 42 14.81 -17.74 -17.22
N LYS A 43 15.58 -16.68 -16.96
CA LYS A 43 16.50 -16.62 -15.84
C LYS A 43 15.77 -16.53 -14.50
N MET A 44 14.77 -15.66 -14.40
CA MET A 44 13.95 -15.50 -13.19
C MET A 44 13.20 -16.79 -12.86
N TYR A 45 12.53 -17.39 -13.85
CA TYR A 45 11.73 -18.60 -13.63
C TYR A 45 12.57 -19.81 -13.24
N LYS A 46 13.65 -20.11 -13.97
CA LYS A 46 14.45 -21.31 -13.70
C LYS A 46 15.25 -21.23 -12.40
N LEU A 47 15.69 -20.04 -12.02
CA LEU A 47 16.43 -19.84 -10.79
C LEU A 47 15.50 -19.58 -9.59
N VAL A 48 14.18 -19.49 -9.84
CA VAL A 48 13.13 -19.22 -8.85
C VAL A 48 13.52 -18.01 -7.97
N SER A 49 14.10 -16.99 -8.60
CA SER A 49 14.57 -15.80 -7.92
C SER A 49 14.91 -14.69 -8.91
N THR A 50 14.55 -13.47 -8.53
CA THR A 50 14.98 -12.24 -9.19
C THR A 50 16.43 -11.84 -8.88
N GLN A 51 16.99 -12.28 -7.76
CA GLN A 51 18.31 -11.85 -7.29
C GLN A 51 19.46 -12.14 -8.28
N PRO A 52 19.57 -13.34 -8.91
CA PRO A 52 20.65 -13.61 -9.85
C PRO A 52 20.64 -12.73 -11.09
N LEU A 53 19.47 -12.17 -11.43
CA LEU A 53 19.32 -11.23 -12.53
C LEU A 53 19.76 -9.83 -12.07
N LEU A 54 19.37 -9.38 -10.87
CA LEU A 54 19.84 -8.13 -10.26
C LEU A 54 21.38 -8.10 -10.15
N ASP A 55 21.99 -9.20 -9.74
CA ASP A 55 23.46 -9.37 -9.69
C ASP A 55 24.12 -9.17 -11.07
N ASP A 56 23.43 -9.48 -12.17
CA ASP A 56 23.98 -9.25 -13.51
C ASP A 56 23.93 -7.76 -13.91
N TYR A 57 22.88 -7.05 -13.50
CA TYR A 57 22.79 -5.61 -13.73
C TYR A 57 23.91 -4.87 -13.01
N ASP A 58 24.36 -5.35 -11.85
CA ASP A 58 25.52 -4.79 -11.13
C ASP A 58 26.87 -5.01 -11.87
N LEU A 59 26.92 -5.88 -12.89
CA LEU A 59 28.10 -6.03 -13.76
C LEU A 59 28.25 -4.89 -14.76
N ILE A 60 27.19 -4.10 -14.97
CA ILE A 60 27.19 -2.90 -15.80
C ILE A 60 27.24 -1.68 -14.87
N SER A 61 28.13 -0.73 -15.15
CA SER A 61 28.18 0.51 -14.38
C SER A 61 26.88 1.31 -14.60
N PRO A 62 26.08 1.62 -13.56
CA PRO A 62 24.79 2.31 -13.70
C PRO A 62 24.90 3.78 -14.16
N LYS A 63 26.10 4.27 -14.49
CA LYS A 63 26.35 5.67 -14.84
C LYS A 63 26.02 6.07 -16.29
N GLU A 64 25.67 5.13 -17.17
CA GLU A 64 25.63 5.43 -18.62
C GLU A 64 24.27 5.20 -19.33
N ASP A 65 23.28 4.53 -18.72
CA ASP A 65 22.02 4.21 -19.42
C ASP A 65 20.79 4.18 -18.49
N SER A 66 19.82 5.06 -18.77
CA SER A 66 18.57 5.20 -18.03
C SER A 66 17.70 3.94 -18.08
N THR A 67 17.78 3.17 -19.17
CA THR A 67 16.97 1.96 -19.39
C THR A 67 17.29 0.86 -18.38
N PHE A 68 18.58 0.62 -18.10
CA PHE A 68 18.99 -0.43 -17.15
C PHE A 68 18.62 -0.08 -15.70
N SER A 69 18.71 1.19 -15.32
CA SER A 69 18.27 1.62 -13.98
C SER A 69 16.77 1.39 -13.77
N ILE A 70 15.97 1.66 -14.80
CA ILE A 70 14.53 1.50 -14.77
C ILE A 70 14.14 0.02 -14.65
N ILE A 71 14.70 -0.87 -15.49
CA ILE A 71 14.41 -2.32 -15.39
C ILE A 71 14.84 -2.86 -14.02
N ARG A 72 16.03 -2.49 -13.55
CA ARG A 72 16.54 -2.91 -12.24
C ARG A 72 15.61 -2.44 -11.11
N GLN A 73 15.13 -1.21 -11.18
CA GLN A 73 14.18 -0.66 -10.21
C GLN A 73 12.88 -1.47 -10.22
N THR A 74 12.28 -1.69 -11.39
CA THR A 74 11.04 -2.47 -11.54
C THR A 74 11.20 -3.91 -11.03
N LEU A 75 12.33 -4.56 -11.33
CA LEU A 75 12.66 -5.91 -10.82
C LEU A 75 12.81 -5.95 -9.31
N THR A 76 13.47 -4.94 -8.73
CA THR A 76 13.69 -4.85 -7.27
C THR A 76 12.37 -4.65 -6.54
N GLN A 77 11.55 -3.70 -7.01
CA GLN A 77 10.28 -3.32 -6.38
C GLN A 77 9.23 -4.44 -6.42
N ASN A 78 9.26 -5.27 -7.47
CA ASN A 78 8.29 -6.33 -7.70
C ASN A 78 8.87 -7.75 -7.48
N SER A 79 10.08 -7.85 -6.93
CA SER A 79 10.78 -9.12 -6.65
C SER A 79 9.88 -10.13 -5.92
N GLN A 80 9.19 -9.68 -4.88
CA GLN A 80 8.26 -10.48 -4.10
C GLN A 80 7.10 -11.07 -4.93
N ILE A 81 6.63 -10.36 -5.96
CA ILE A 81 5.55 -10.82 -6.82
C ILE A 81 6.08 -11.87 -7.80
N PHE A 82 7.24 -11.58 -8.41
CA PHE A 82 7.86 -12.45 -9.41
C PHE A 82 8.30 -13.80 -8.85
N ASP A 83 8.83 -13.82 -7.62
CA ASP A 83 9.28 -15.04 -6.96
C ASP A 83 8.12 -16.00 -6.61
N LEU A 84 6.87 -15.52 -6.68
CA LEU A 84 5.65 -16.29 -6.40
C LEU A 84 4.92 -16.78 -7.66
N CYS A 85 5.36 -16.37 -8.85
CA CYS A 85 4.73 -16.82 -10.09
C CYS A 85 4.92 -18.32 -10.27
N GLU A 86 3.83 -19.05 -10.52
CA GLU A 86 3.85 -20.52 -10.59
C GLU A 86 4.14 -21.02 -12.00
N SER A 87 3.92 -20.18 -13.01
CA SER A 87 4.15 -20.50 -14.41
C SER A 87 4.99 -19.44 -15.13
N VAL A 88 5.65 -19.88 -16.21
CA VAL A 88 6.42 -18.98 -17.09
C VAL A 88 5.51 -17.92 -17.72
N ASP A 89 4.30 -18.32 -18.08
CA ASP A 89 3.33 -17.47 -18.76
C ASP A 89 2.79 -16.38 -17.82
N GLU A 90 2.52 -16.75 -16.56
CA GLU A 90 2.16 -15.81 -15.50
C GLU A 90 3.28 -14.81 -15.22
N LEU A 91 4.52 -15.30 -15.09
CA LEU A 91 5.69 -14.45 -14.86
C LEU A 91 5.90 -13.48 -16.02
N ALA A 92 5.79 -13.97 -17.27
CA ALA A 92 5.93 -13.14 -18.47
C ALA A 92 4.85 -12.06 -18.53
N ASN A 93 3.58 -12.39 -18.30
CA ASN A 93 2.50 -11.41 -18.26
C ASN A 93 2.69 -10.39 -17.14
N THR A 94 3.07 -10.85 -15.95
CA THR A 94 3.27 -9.98 -14.79
C THR A 94 4.44 -9.04 -15.01
N LEU A 95 5.57 -9.53 -15.54
CA LEU A 95 6.72 -8.69 -15.89
C LEU A 95 6.37 -7.69 -16.99
N TYR A 96 5.76 -8.15 -18.08
CA TYR A 96 5.37 -7.29 -19.20
C TYR A 96 4.42 -6.18 -18.76
N SER A 97 3.39 -6.51 -17.98
CA SER A 97 2.41 -5.52 -17.47
C SER A 97 3.04 -4.36 -16.70
N ARG A 98 4.17 -4.59 -16.03
CA ARG A 98 4.90 -3.57 -15.25
C ARG A 98 5.90 -2.77 -16.10
N LEU A 99 6.42 -3.35 -17.18
CA LEU A 99 7.38 -2.68 -18.07
C LEU A 99 6.69 -1.81 -19.13
N VAL A 100 5.44 -2.12 -19.49
CA VAL A 100 4.71 -1.43 -20.57
C VAL A 100 4.42 0.05 -20.27
N TYR A 101 4.37 0.44 -19.00
CA TYR A 101 4.06 1.82 -18.62
C TYR A 101 5.23 2.80 -18.67
N GLN A 102 6.40 2.33 -19.09
CA GLN A 102 7.60 3.14 -19.18
C GLN A 102 7.92 3.33 -20.66
N ASP A 103 7.39 4.41 -21.25
CA ASP A 103 7.32 4.63 -22.70
C ASP A 103 8.69 4.49 -23.41
N ASP A 104 9.79 4.88 -22.76
CA ASP A 104 11.15 4.77 -23.32
C ASP A 104 11.73 3.34 -23.24
N LEU A 105 11.14 2.47 -22.41
CA LEU A 105 11.69 1.17 -22.06
C LEU A 105 11.29 0.07 -23.05
N ILE A 106 10.05 0.07 -23.53
CA ILE A 106 9.58 -0.97 -24.46
C ILE A 106 10.36 -0.92 -25.77
N GLU A 107 10.65 0.28 -26.29
CA GLU A 107 11.37 0.44 -27.55
C GLU A 107 12.81 -0.08 -27.47
N SER A 108 13.39 -0.14 -26.27
CA SER A 108 14.74 -0.66 -26.04
C SER A 108 14.78 -2.14 -25.66
N LEU A 109 13.67 -2.72 -25.20
CA LEU A 109 13.51 -4.15 -24.92
C LEU A 109 13.32 -4.94 -26.23
N THR A 110 14.10 -6.01 -26.39
CA THR A 110 13.88 -6.98 -27.47
C THR A 110 12.83 -7.98 -27.03
N ILE A 111 11.61 -7.83 -27.55
CA ILE A 111 10.47 -8.73 -27.30
C ILE A 111 10.19 -9.51 -28.59
N HIS A 112 10.30 -10.83 -28.56
CA HIS A 112 10.00 -11.68 -29.70
C HIS A 112 8.50 -11.99 -29.75
N ASP A 113 7.98 -12.29 -30.95
CA ASP A 113 6.56 -12.64 -31.12
C ASP A 113 6.13 -13.86 -30.29
N THR A 114 7.08 -14.73 -29.93
CA THR A 114 6.89 -15.93 -29.11
C THR A 114 7.11 -15.71 -27.62
N SER A 115 7.51 -14.50 -27.21
CA SER A 115 7.92 -14.18 -25.83
C SER A 115 6.76 -14.05 -24.86
N LEU A 116 5.61 -13.60 -25.34
CA LEU A 116 4.40 -13.44 -24.53
C LEU A 116 3.46 -14.62 -24.76
N PRO A 117 2.85 -15.18 -23.70
CA PRO A 117 1.76 -16.12 -23.86
C PRO A 117 0.60 -15.35 -24.47
N ARG A 118 0.30 -15.63 -25.74
CA ARG A 118 -0.87 -15.02 -26.35
C ARG A 118 -2.08 -15.92 -26.10
N PRO A 119 -3.21 -15.37 -25.62
CA PRO A 119 -3.43 -13.95 -25.33
C PRO A 119 -2.87 -13.54 -23.95
N TYR A 120 -2.50 -12.25 -23.82
CA TYR A 120 -1.90 -11.70 -22.60
C TYR A 120 -2.69 -10.50 -22.06
N ILE A 121 -2.46 -10.18 -20.79
CA ILE A 121 -3.11 -9.07 -20.10
C ILE A 121 -2.15 -7.89 -20.04
N THR A 122 -2.62 -6.70 -20.45
CA THR A 122 -1.87 -5.45 -20.35
C THR A 122 -2.71 -4.39 -19.65
N PRO A 123 -2.13 -3.57 -18.76
CA PRO A 123 -2.80 -2.40 -18.26
C PRO A 123 -2.97 -1.34 -19.36
N PHE A 124 -4.04 -0.54 -19.27
CA PHE A 124 -4.29 0.63 -20.12
C PHE A 124 -4.48 1.94 -19.32
N HIS A 125 -4.40 1.87 -18.00
CA HIS A 125 -3.97 2.97 -17.12
C HIS A 125 -2.80 2.54 -16.23
N PRO A 126 -2.00 3.48 -15.68
CA PRO A 126 -0.93 3.14 -14.74
C PRO A 126 -1.46 2.28 -13.60
N LEU A 127 -0.75 1.19 -13.31
CA LEU A 127 -1.15 0.30 -12.23
C LEU A 127 -1.02 1.03 -10.89
N PRO A 128 -2.01 0.91 -9.99
CA PRO A 128 -1.96 1.62 -8.71
C PRO A 128 -0.76 1.18 -7.88
N ASP A 129 -0.37 -0.09 -7.95
CA ASP A 129 0.79 -0.61 -7.21
C ASP A 129 2.16 -0.20 -7.77
N ILE A 130 2.23 0.69 -8.77
CA ILE A 130 3.48 1.34 -9.19
C ILE A 130 3.95 2.25 -8.05
N THR A 131 5.21 2.06 -7.64
CA THR A 131 5.82 2.91 -6.62
C THR A 131 5.78 4.37 -7.03
N HIS A 132 5.49 5.26 -6.08
CA HIS A 132 5.53 6.71 -6.29
C HIS A 132 6.79 7.11 -7.09
N PRO A 133 6.71 8.02 -8.07
CA PRO A 133 7.87 8.47 -8.85
C PRO A 133 9.01 9.09 -8.01
N ALA A 134 8.72 9.38 -6.75
CA ALA A 134 9.68 9.88 -5.77
C ALA A 134 10.47 8.75 -5.10
N HIS A 135 9.96 7.52 -5.10
CA HIS A 135 10.64 6.40 -4.50
C HIS A 135 11.95 6.09 -5.24
N ILE A 136 13.07 6.40 -4.61
CA ILE A 136 14.41 6.17 -5.16
C ILE A 136 14.78 4.69 -5.02
N ARG A 137 14.61 4.14 -3.81
CA ARG A 137 15.12 2.81 -3.46
C ARG A 137 14.55 2.31 -2.14
N THR A 138 14.37 0.99 -2.09
CA THR A 138 14.17 0.21 -0.87
C THR A 138 15.49 -0.43 -0.45
N LEU A 139 15.94 -0.17 0.77
CA LEU A 139 17.06 -0.85 1.42
C LEU A 139 16.52 -1.96 2.31
N LEU A 140 16.93 -3.20 2.03
CA LEU A 140 16.65 -4.36 2.87
C LEU A 140 17.74 -4.48 3.92
N MET A 141 17.39 -4.26 5.18
CA MET A 141 18.34 -4.19 6.30
C MET A 141 18.76 -5.58 6.83
N ARG A 142 18.47 -6.65 6.08
CA ARG A 142 18.77 -8.04 6.46
C ARG A 142 20.27 -8.28 6.63
N SER A 143 20.68 -8.63 7.86
CA SER A 143 21.90 -9.40 8.06
C SER A 143 21.62 -10.89 7.76
N PRO A 144 22.52 -11.63 7.09
CA PRO A 144 22.34 -13.06 6.81
C PRO A 144 22.15 -13.95 8.06
N ALA A 145 22.28 -13.39 9.28
CA ALA A 145 22.18 -14.09 10.55
C ALA A 145 20.89 -13.81 11.35
N VAL A 146 20.06 -12.84 10.98
CA VAL A 146 18.88 -12.44 11.77
C VAL A 146 17.62 -12.48 10.90
N VAL A 147 16.53 -13.01 11.46
CA VAL A 147 15.28 -13.31 10.75
C VAL A 147 14.36 -12.09 10.67
N GLN A 148 14.53 -11.11 11.56
CA GLN A 148 13.79 -9.85 11.60
C GLN A 148 14.58 -8.80 12.44
N GLU A 149 14.87 -7.63 11.88
CA GLU A 149 15.53 -6.46 12.47
C GLU A 149 14.70 -5.18 12.26
N GLN A 150 13.88 -4.80 13.24
CA GLN A 150 13.08 -3.57 13.16
C GLN A 150 13.96 -2.32 13.14
N VAL A 151 13.65 -1.37 12.23
CA VAL A 151 14.25 -0.04 12.22
C VAL A 151 13.49 0.83 13.21
N ARG A 152 14.16 1.22 14.30
CA ARG A 152 13.54 2.06 15.35
C ARG A 152 13.71 3.54 15.07
N ASP A 153 14.84 3.88 14.45
CA ASP A 153 15.14 5.25 14.10
C ASP A 153 16.05 5.32 12.86
N CYS A 154 16.00 6.44 12.13
CA CYS A 154 16.77 6.67 10.92
C CYS A 154 17.15 8.14 10.74
N ALA A 155 18.31 8.41 10.11
CA ALA A 155 18.78 9.76 9.83
C ALA A 155 19.64 9.80 8.56
N ILE A 156 19.68 10.95 7.90
CA ILE A 156 20.47 11.20 6.68
C ILE A 156 21.69 12.05 7.06
N SER A 157 22.86 11.76 6.47
CA SER A 157 24.04 12.60 6.66
C SER A 157 23.89 14.00 6.07
N PRO A 158 24.54 15.03 6.66
CA PRO A 158 24.48 16.41 6.16
C PRO A 158 24.86 16.58 4.68
N ASP A 159 25.66 15.67 4.15
CA ASP A 159 26.11 15.66 2.75
C ASP A 159 25.26 14.77 1.82
N ASN A 160 24.16 14.23 2.31
CA ASN A 160 23.25 13.30 1.62
C ASN A 160 23.95 12.05 1.05
N SER A 161 25.10 11.66 1.60
CA SER A 161 25.85 10.50 1.10
C SER A 161 25.56 9.22 1.88
N LEU A 162 25.16 9.33 3.15
CA LEU A 162 24.96 8.20 4.06
C LEU A 162 23.57 8.23 4.70
N VAL A 163 23.08 7.05 5.04
CA VAL A 163 21.94 6.86 5.95
C VAL A 163 22.42 6.08 7.17
N VAL A 164 22.01 6.51 8.35
CA VAL A 164 22.25 5.79 9.59
C VAL A 164 20.91 5.22 10.09
N THR A 165 20.93 4.01 10.61
CA THR A 165 19.73 3.35 11.15
C THR A 165 20.01 2.71 12.49
N ALA A 166 19.12 2.93 13.45
CA ALA A 166 19.10 2.25 14.74
C ALA A 166 18.26 0.98 14.66
N LEU A 167 18.84 -0.13 15.13
CA LEU A 167 18.25 -1.46 14.99
C LEU A 167 17.91 -2.08 16.35
N GLU A 168 16.96 -3.01 16.32
CA GLU A 168 16.52 -3.75 17.51
C GLU A 168 17.62 -4.63 18.12
N ASP A 169 18.65 -5.00 17.35
CA ASP A 169 19.78 -5.80 17.84
C ASP A 169 20.78 -5.00 18.69
N GLY A 170 20.58 -3.69 18.85
CA GLY A 170 21.46 -2.80 19.59
C GLY A 170 22.61 -2.22 18.77
N THR A 171 22.60 -2.40 17.45
CA THR A 171 23.57 -1.82 16.54
C THR A 171 23.01 -0.58 15.84
N LEU A 172 23.90 0.34 15.46
CA LEU A 172 23.60 1.32 14.44
C LEU A 172 24.33 0.93 13.16
N LYS A 173 23.62 0.85 12.04
CA LYS A 173 24.24 0.60 10.73
C LYS A 173 24.30 1.87 9.91
N VAL A 174 25.40 2.04 9.18
CA VAL A 174 25.66 3.16 8.28
C VAL A 174 25.71 2.61 6.85
N TRP A 175 24.91 3.21 5.99
CA TRP A 175 24.66 2.77 4.62
C TRP A 175 25.05 3.87 3.66
N ASP A 176 25.60 3.49 2.52
CA ASP A 176 25.85 4.43 1.42
C ASP A 176 24.57 4.61 0.61
N LEU A 177 24.09 5.85 0.52
CA LEU A 177 22.80 6.17 -0.10
C LEU A 177 22.80 5.84 -1.61
N SER A 178 23.95 6.00 -2.28
CA SER A 178 24.08 5.81 -3.72
C SER A 178 24.12 4.34 -4.14
N THR A 179 24.84 3.52 -3.38
CA THR A 179 25.07 2.11 -3.66
C THR A 179 24.11 1.20 -2.90
N GLY A 180 23.54 1.66 -1.79
CA GLY A 180 22.74 0.88 -0.85
C GLY A 180 23.55 -0.16 -0.07
N GLY A 181 24.89 -0.10 -0.16
CA GLY A 181 25.77 -1.01 0.55
C GLY A 181 25.94 -0.61 2.01
N GLU A 182 26.06 -1.60 2.89
CA GLU A 182 26.51 -1.36 4.26
C GLU A 182 27.96 -0.86 4.24
N VAL A 183 28.17 0.33 4.79
CA VAL A 183 29.51 0.92 4.98
C VAL A 183 30.09 0.48 6.32
N ARG A 184 29.23 0.40 7.36
CA ARG A 184 29.67 0.10 8.73
C ARG A 184 28.55 -0.32 9.66
N ALA A 185 28.91 -1.12 10.67
CA ALA A 185 28.13 -1.31 11.90
C ALA A 185 28.84 -0.70 13.13
N LEU A 186 28.10 0.05 13.92
CA LEU A 186 28.46 0.63 15.23
C LEU A 186 27.91 -0.29 16.31
N ILE A 187 28.79 -1.05 16.96
CA ILE A 187 28.42 -2.08 17.92
C ILE A 187 28.92 -1.69 19.30
N GLY A 188 28.05 -1.69 20.30
CA GLY A 188 28.46 -1.39 21.68
C GLY A 188 27.36 -1.16 22.71
N HIS A 189 26.09 -1.02 22.32
CA HIS A 189 24.96 -1.11 23.25
C HIS A 189 24.64 -2.55 23.60
N GLU A 190 24.13 -2.79 24.82
CA GLU A 190 23.71 -4.11 25.29
C GLU A 190 22.21 -4.36 25.10
N GLY A 191 21.48 -3.35 24.61
CA GLY A 191 20.07 -3.40 24.29
C GLY A 191 19.75 -2.57 23.06
N ARG A 192 18.47 -2.63 22.66
CA ARG A 192 17.92 -1.95 21.48
C ARG A 192 18.29 -0.47 21.48
N VAL A 193 18.71 0.05 20.33
CA VAL A 193 18.86 1.50 20.14
C VAL A 193 17.50 2.06 19.75
N LEU A 194 17.03 3.07 20.46
CA LEU A 194 15.68 3.62 20.30
C LEU A 194 15.65 4.96 19.55
N GLY A 195 16.67 5.79 19.76
CA GLY A 195 16.84 7.07 19.06
C GLY A 195 18.32 7.39 18.94
N PHE A 196 18.67 8.21 17.96
CA PHE A 196 20.04 8.67 17.75
C PHE A 196 20.04 10.00 17.00
N ASP A 197 21.16 10.72 17.08
CA ASP A 197 21.33 11.96 16.31
C ASP A 197 22.79 12.12 15.86
N MET A 198 23.03 12.96 14.87
CA MET A 198 24.33 13.17 14.26
C MET A 198 24.69 14.66 14.17
N SER A 199 25.97 14.96 14.35
CA SER A 199 26.47 16.33 14.24
C SER A 199 26.32 16.88 12.83
N SER A 200 26.19 18.20 12.72
CA SER A 200 26.08 18.93 11.45
C SER A 200 27.27 18.73 10.50
N ASP A 201 28.42 18.27 11.01
CA ASP A 201 29.60 17.90 10.24
C ASP A 201 29.70 16.39 9.92
N GLY A 202 28.73 15.59 10.38
CA GLY A 202 28.67 14.14 10.21
C GLY A 202 29.73 13.35 11.00
N ALA A 203 30.54 14.00 11.84
CA ALA A 203 31.70 13.37 12.47
C ALA A 203 31.36 12.64 13.79
N THR A 204 30.27 13.03 14.45
CA THR A 204 29.86 12.51 15.76
C THR A 204 28.44 11.99 15.69
N ILE A 205 28.21 10.77 16.16
CA ILE A 205 26.87 10.21 16.34
C ILE A 205 26.63 10.05 17.83
N ILE A 206 25.43 10.33 18.30
CA ILE A 206 24.97 10.02 19.65
C ILE A 206 23.82 9.02 19.57
N SER A 207 23.72 8.10 20.52
CA SER A 207 22.63 7.12 20.53
C SER A 207 22.08 6.88 21.93
N ALA A 208 20.77 6.63 22.00
CA ALA A 208 19.99 6.32 23.18
C ALA A 208 19.49 4.86 23.13
N SER A 209 19.50 4.15 24.26
CA SER A 209 19.20 2.72 24.29
C SER A 209 18.39 2.28 25.51
N VAL A 210 17.74 1.12 25.34
CA VAL A 210 17.12 0.32 26.40
C VAL A 210 18.10 -0.05 27.51
N ASP A 211 19.41 -0.07 27.24
CA ASP A 211 20.44 -0.30 28.26
C ASP A 211 20.64 0.87 29.25
N LYS A 212 19.82 1.92 29.15
CA LYS A 212 19.79 3.11 30.03
C LYS A 212 21.00 4.03 29.88
N THR A 213 21.78 3.85 28.82
CA THR A 213 22.96 4.67 28.55
C THR A 213 22.79 5.49 27.28
N LEU A 214 23.56 6.57 27.19
CA LEU A 214 23.85 7.21 25.91
C LEU A 214 25.28 6.88 25.49
N LYS A 215 25.51 6.69 24.19
CA LYS A 215 26.88 6.55 23.66
C LYS A 215 27.16 7.66 22.67
N VAL A 216 28.38 8.18 22.74
CA VAL A 216 28.94 9.13 21.77
C VAL A 216 29.93 8.37 20.93
N TRP A 217 29.75 8.39 19.62
CA TRP A 217 30.51 7.65 18.64
C TRP A 217 31.31 8.59 17.75
N ASP A 218 32.45 8.10 17.30
CA ASP A 218 33.14 8.68 16.16
C ASP A 218 32.57 8.06 14.88
N ALA A 219 31.88 8.85 14.05
CA ALA A 219 31.20 8.32 12.85
C ALA A 219 32.19 7.72 11.85
N GLN A 220 33.40 8.29 11.74
CA GLN A 220 34.41 7.87 10.77
C GLN A 220 35.13 6.57 11.15
N THR A 221 35.32 6.29 12.43
CA THR A 221 36.02 5.10 12.96
C THR A 221 35.06 4.07 13.55
N GLY A 222 33.85 4.48 13.90
CA GLY A 222 32.84 3.69 14.58
C GLY A 222 33.16 3.36 16.03
N ALA A 223 34.17 4.00 16.59
CA ALA A 223 34.59 3.78 17.97
C ALA A 223 33.69 4.55 18.95
N VAL A 224 33.35 3.91 20.06
CA VAL A 224 32.71 4.59 21.21
C VAL A 224 33.73 5.56 21.81
N ARG A 225 33.46 6.87 21.71
CA ARG A 225 34.21 7.93 22.38
C ARG A 225 33.86 7.99 23.86
N LYS A 226 32.57 7.91 24.20
CA LYS A 226 32.06 7.97 25.57
C LYS A 226 30.78 7.16 25.77
N THR A 227 30.56 6.72 27.02
CA THR A 227 29.29 6.15 27.48
C THR A 227 28.81 6.97 28.68
N LEU A 228 27.67 7.62 28.54
CA LEU A 228 27.07 8.50 29.53
C LEU A 228 26.07 7.69 30.36
N HIS A 229 26.20 7.79 31.68
CA HIS A 229 25.36 7.11 32.64
C HIS A 229 24.65 8.15 33.50
N GLY A 230 23.35 7.97 33.73
CA GLY A 230 22.63 8.79 34.70
C GLY A 230 21.13 8.55 34.72
N HIS A 231 20.51 8.25 33.57
CA HIS A 231 19.11 7.85 33.52
C HIS A 231 18.88 6.56 34.32
N SER A 232 17.74 6.50 35.00
CA SER A 232 17.40 5.35 35.85
C SER A 232 16.58 4.29 35.12
N ASP A 233 16.08 4.65 33.94
CA ASP A 233 15.32 3.77 33.04
C ASP A 233 15.76 3.94 31.58
N ILE A 234 15.07 3.27 30.67
CA ILE A 234 15.28 3.29 29.21
C ILE A 234 15.42 4.73 28.71
N VAL A 235 16.45 5.00 27.90
CA VAL A 235 16.58 6.28 27.19
C VAL A 235 15.89 6.10 25.84
N ASN A 236 14.81 6.84 25.61
CA ASN A 236 13.97 6.69 24.43
C ASN A 236 14.56 7.41 23.23
N ASP A 237 15.13 8.59 23.44
CA ASP A 237 15.60 9.45 22.36
C ASP A 237 16.69 10.43 22.85
N CYS A 238 17.44 10.99 21.91
CA CYS A 238 18.46 12.01 22.16
C CYS A 238 18.68 12.94 20.97
N ALA A 239 18.94 14.22 21.25
CA ALA A 239 19.25 15.23 20.26
C ALA A 239 20.59 15.90 20.54
N LEU A 240 21.32 16.29 19.50
CA LEU A 240 22.61 16.95 19.53
C LEU A 240 22.47 18.40 19.05
N SER A 241 23.09 19.33 19.75
CA SER A 241 23.12 20.71 19.30
C SER A 241 23.85 20.86 17.96
N ARG A 242 23.45 21.84 17.13
CA ARG A 242 24.09 22.12 15.84
C ARG A 242 25.60 22.37 15.94
N ASP A 243 26.07 22.91 17.08
CA ASP A 243 27.49 23.12 17.37
C ASP A 243 28.23 21.89 17.94
N GLY A 244 27.52 20.78 18.14
CA GLY A 244 28.06 19.49 18.56
C GLY A 244 28.54 19.43 20.02
N LYS A 245 28.10 20.36 20.88
CA LYS A 245 28.60 20.49 22.26
C LYS A 245 27.62 20.04 23.33
N ILE A 246 26.33 20.07 23.06
CA ILE A 246 25.28 19.80 24.03
C ILE A 246 24.44 18.62 23.55
N ILE A 247 24.16 17.67 24.44
CA ILE A 247 23.21 16.58 24.20
C ILE A 247 21.99 16.83 25.09
N ALA A 248 20.81 16.65 24.53
CA ALA A 248 19.57 16.44 25.27
C ALA A 248 19.20 14.96 25.18
N SER A 249 18.75 14.38 26.28
CA SER A 249 18.27 13.00 26.31
C SER A 249 16.98 12.90 27.09
N VAL A 250 16.11 12.00 26.66
CA VAL A 250 14.80 11.76 27.26
C VAL A 250 14.58 10.29 27.58
N SER A 251 13.82 10.02 28.64
CA SER A 251 13.75 8.68 29.21
C SER A 251 12.38 8.33 29.78
N ALA A 252 12.16 7.02 29.89
CA ALA A 252 11.09 6.43 30.67
C ALA A 252 11.14 6.77 32.17
N ASP A 253 12.26 7.33 32.66
CA ASP A 253 12.34 7.88 34.02
C ASP A 253 11.68 9.25 34.22
N THR A 254 10.90 9.70 33.23
CA THR A 254 10.14 10.97 33.19
C THR A 254 11.01 12.23 33.24
N THR A 255 12.32 12.12 32.96
CA THR A 255 13.25 13.26 32.97
C THR A 255 13.80 13.57 31.58
N VAL A 256 14.11 14.85 31.37
CA VAL A 256 14.98 15.32 30.29
C VAL A 256 16.33 15.68 30.92
N ARG A 257 17.44 15.27 30.32
CA ARG A 257 18.79 15.59 30.83
C ARG A 257 19.62 16.26 29.76
N ILE A 258 20.42 17.23 30.21
CA ILE A 258 21.33 17.98 29.36
C ILE A 258 22.76 17.60 29.71
N TRP A 259 23.59 17.33 28.71
CA TRP A 259 24.97 16.86 28.87
C TRP A 259 25.93 17.69 28.05
N ASP A 260 27.15 17.82 28.55
CA ASP A 260 28.27 18.35 27.77
C ASP A 260 28.95 17.20 27.01
N VAL A 261 29.04 17.31 25.68
CA VAL A 261 29.60 16.26 24.80
C VAL A 261 31.07 16.00 25.12
N GLN A 262 31.85 17.07 25.35
CA GLN A 262 33.30 16.97 25.50
C GLN A 262 33.71 16.28 26.79
N SER A 263 33.09 16.65 27.91
CA SER A 263 33.34 16.11 29.25
C SER A 263 32.51 14.86 29.54
N GLY A 264 31.35 14.71 28.91
CA GLY A 264 30.37 13.66 29.19
C GLY A 264 29.66 13.85 30.53
N THR A 265 29.72 15.04 31.13
CA THR A 265 29.06 15.31 32.41
C THR A 265 27.64 15.80 32.18
N GLN A 266 26.73 15.35 33.03
CA GLN A 266 25.39 15.91 33.12
C GLN A 266 25.45 17.36 33.63
N LEU A 267 24.88 18.28 32.87
CA LEU A 267 24.76 19.69 33.20
C LEU A 267 23.46 19.99 33.95
N LEU A 268 22.33 19.45 33.48
CA LEU A 268 21.00 19.71 34.04
C LEU A 268 20.14 18.44 34.07
N GLU A 269 19.20 18.42 35.01
CA GLU A 269 18.11 17.44 35.11
C GLU A 269 16.79 18.21 35.16
N LEU A 270 15.97 18.05 34.13
CA LEU A 270 14.70 18.76 33.97
C LEU A 270 13.57 17.82 34.38
N LYS A 271 12.82 18.21 35.42
CA LYS A 271 11.71 17.44 35.99
C LYS A 271 10.41 18.19 35.80
N GLY A 272 9.40 17.50 35.31
CA GLY A 272 8.06 18.06 35.23
C GLY A 272 7.05 17.16 34.51
N HIS A 273 7.48 16.33 33.58
CA HIS A 273 6.60 15.37 32.91
C HIS A 273 6.00 14.37 33.91
N ALA A 274 4.74 14.02 33.70
CA ALA A 274 4.00 13.10 34.58
C ALA A 274 4.11 11.63 34.14
N ASP A 275 4.63 11.39 32.95
CA ASP A 275 4.80 10.07 32.34
C ASP A 275 6.09 10.03 31.50
N VAL A 276 6.33 8.91 30.82
CA VAL A 276 7.46 8.66 29.93
C VAL A 276 7.65 9.79 28.92
N VAL A 277 8.89 10.24 28.74
CA VAL A 277 9.25 11.22 27.71
C VAL A 277 9.75 10.45 26.48
N ASN A 278 9.10 10.65 25.34
CA ASN A 278 9.25 9.82 24.15
C ASN A 278 10.32 10.37 23.18
N ALA A 279 10.33 11.68 22.93
CA ALA A 279 11.25 12.32 21.98
C ALA A 279 11.70 13.70 22.43
N CYS A 280 12.79 14.22 21.84
CA CYS A 280 13.27 15.57 22.08
C CYS A 280 13.99 16.21 20.88
N ALA A 281 14.02 17.55 20.87
CA ALA A 281 14.76 18.33 19.90
C ALA A 281 15.45 19.53 20.57
N ILE A 282 16.54 20.01 19.95
CA ILE A 282 17.31 21.20 20.38
C ILE A 282 17.27 22.25 19.28
N ASP A 283 17.18 23.53 19.64
CA ASP A 283 17.29 24.63 18.69
C ASP A 283 18.73 24.94 18.29
N ASP A 284 18.91 25.50 17.09
CA ASP A 284 20.24 25.85 16.58
C ASP A 284 20.97 26.91 17.42
N GLN A 285 20.23 27.70 18.21
CA GLN A 285 20.78 28.75 19.06
C GLN A 285 21.14 28.26 20.47
N ASN A 286 20.92 26.99 20.78
CA ASN A 286 21.11 26.41 22.12
C ASN A 286 20.38 27.20 23.22
N LYS A 287 19.18 27.68 22.90
CA LYS A 287 18.27 28.37 23.81
C LYS A 287 17.21 27.41 24.38
N TRP A 288 16.65 26.54 23.55
CA TRP A 288 15.47 25.75 23.86
C TRP A 288 15.69 24.25 23.62
N VAL A 289 15.23 23.45 24.58
CA VAL A 289 14.99 22.02 24.39
C VAL A 289 13.49 21.80 24.40
N VAL A 290 13.02 20.99 23.45
CA VAL A 290 11.62 20.58 23.38
C VAL A 290 11.53 19.09 23.71
N SER A 291 10.50 18.71 24.46
CA SER A 291 10.25 17.31 24.81
C SER A 291 8.78 16.93 24.61
N ALA A 292 8.56 15.78 23.97
CA ALA A 292 7.25 15.15 23.79
C ALA A 292 7.07 13.99 24.77
N SER A 293 5.87 13.82 25.34
CA SER A 293 5.63 12.83 26.39
C SER A 293 4.29 12.10 26.25
N SER A 294 4.26 10.91 26.85
CA SER A 294 3.05 10.13 27.08
C SER A 294 2.06 10.77 28.04
N ASP A 295 2.42 11.87 28.70
CA ASP A 295 1.50 12.71 29.48
C ASP A 295 0.61 13.64 28.63
N ASN A 296 0.62 13.44 27.30
CA ASN A 296 -0.11 14.21 26.28
C ASN A 296 0.38 15.66 26.11
N THR A 297 1.54 16.03 26.69
CA THR A 297 2.08 17.39 26.61
C THR A 297 3.37 17.45 25.80
N VAL A 298 3.58 18.61 25.18
CA VAL A 298 4.90 19.02 24.70
C VAL A 298 5.40 20.14 25.60
N ARG A 299 6.66 20.10 26.02
CA ARG A 299 7.25 21.12 26.90
C ARG A 299 8.48 21.75 26.29
N VAL A 300 8.64 23.04 26.54
CA VAL A 300 9.80 23.83 26.10
C VAL A 300 10.59 24.26 27.33
N TRP A 301 11.89 23.99 27.32
CA TRP A 301 12.79 24.20 28.45
C TRP A 301 13.92 25.13 28.07
N ASP A 302 14.28 26.05 28.96
CA ASP A 302 15.48 26.88 28.80
C ASP A 302 16.74 26.05 29.12
N ILE A 303 17.66 25.94 28.17
CA ILE A 303 18.88 25.12 28.30
C ILE A 303 19.84 25.67 29.35
N LYS A 304 19.82 26.98 29.63
CA LYS A 304 20.76 27.62 30.56
C LYS A 304 20.26 27.58 32.00
N THR A 305 18.97 27.75 32.21
CA THR A 305 18.37 27.80 33.55
C THR A 305 17.78 26.46 33.97
N GLY A 306 17.39 25.61 33.02
CA GLY A 306 16.67 24.36 33.26
C GLY A 306 15.21 24.56 33.68
N THR A 307 14.63 25.73 33.46
CA THR A 307 13.24 26.02 33.82
C THR A 307 12.29 25.72 32.66
N GLU A 308 11.10 25.19 32.97
CA GLU A 308 9.98 25.07 32.02
C GLU A 308 9.56 26.47 31.56
N HIS A 309 9.68 26.73 30.26
CA HIS A 309 9.25 27.97 29.63
C HIS A 309 7.79 27.89 29.20
N LEU A 310 7.43 26.82 28.49
CA LEU A 310 6.08 26.58 27.97
C LEU A 310 5.65 25.13 28.21
N ARG A 311 4.35 24.98 28.38
CA ARG A 311 3.63 23.70 28.36
C ARG A 311 2.53 23.78 27.33
N LEU A 312 2.63 22.96 26.29
CA LEU A 312 1.71 22.92 25.17
C LEU A 312 0.73 21.78 25.42
N GLU A 313 -0.54 22.14 25.62
CA GLU A 313 -1.65 21.22 25.87
C GLU A 313 -2.62 21.29 24.69
N GLY A 314 -3.00 20.13 24.15
CA GLY A 314 -3.97 20.08 23.06
C GLY A 314 -4.17 18.69 22.45
N HIS A 315 -3.13 17.84 22.48
CA HIS A 315 -3.27 16.45 22.07
C HIS A 315 -4.17 15.64 23.03
N GLU A 316 -4.98 14.75 22.47
CA GLU A 316 -5.93 13.94 23.26
C GLU A 316 -5.30 12.64 23.77
N LYS A 317 -4.16 12.26 23.19
CA LYS A 317 -3.38 11.08 23.53
C LYS A 317 -1.89 11.41 23.58
N LYS A 318 -1.08 10.37 23.87
CA LYS A 318 0.37 10.48 23.99
C LYS A 318 1.00 11.12 22.75
N VAL A 319 1.98 11.99 22.99
CA VAL A 319 2.79 12.59 21.92
C VAL A 319 3.99 11.68 21.69
N ASN A 320 4.07 11.07 20.52
CA ASN A 320 5.10 10.09 20.19
C ASN A 320 6.42 10.77 19.79
N ASP A 321 6.36 11.90 19.09
CA ASP A 321 7.54 12.58 18.56
C ASP A 321 7.37 14.11 18.49
N CYS A 322 8.49 14.84 18.44
CA CYS A 322 8.52 16.28 18.21
C CYS A 322 9.77 16.74 17.46
N ALA A 323 9.59 17.73 16.60
CA ALA A 323 10.68 18.39 15.88
C ALA A 323 10.59 19.92 16.07
N LEU A 324 11.73 20.59 15.97
CA LEU A 324 11.84 22.05 16.10
C LEU A 324 12.44 22.64 14.83
N SER A 325 11.90 23.76 14.36
CA SER A 325 12.44 24.44 13.19
C SER A 325 13.84 24.99 13.47
N SER A 326 14.73 25.02 12.47
CA SER A 326 16.12 25.49 12.62
C SER A 326 16.21 26.95 13.11
N ASP A 327 15.24 27.79 12.75
CA ASP A 327 15.14 29.16 13.26
C ASP A 327 14.59 29.27 14.70
N GLY A 328 14.10 28.16 15.27
CA GLY A 328 13.48 28.05 16.57
C GLY A 328 12.07 28.65 16.66
N ALA A 329 11.46 29.04 15.53
CA ALA A 329 10.19 29.77 15.50
C ALA A 329 8.95 28.89 15.76
N PHE A 330 8.98 27.61 15.37
CA PHE A 330 7.86 26.70 15.58
C PHE A 330 8.27 25.27 15.90
N ILE A 331 7.35 24.57 16.56
CA ILE A 331 7.46 23.16 16.97
C ILE A 331 6.42 22.37 16.21
N VAL A 332 6.78 21.16 15.77
CA VAL A 332 5.85 20.16 15.25
C VAL A 332 5.77 19.02 16.25
N SER A 333 4.57 18.56 16.58
CA SER A 333 4.35 17.40 17.44
C SER A 333 3.47 16.36 16.76
N ALA A 334 3.86 15.08 16.88
CA ALA A 334 3.15 13.93 16.33
C ALA A 334 2.55 13.07 17.44
N SER A 335 1.30 12.64 17.28
CA SER A 335 0.54 12.02 18.37
C SER A 335 -0.25 10.78 17.94
N ASP A 336 -0.54 9.94 18.94
CA ASP A 336 -1.42 8.77 18.83
C ASP A 336 -2.89 9.15 18.56
N ASP A 337 -3.24 10.43 18.66
CA ASP A 337 -4.55 10.98 18.31
C ASP A 337 -4.78 11.20 16.80
N HIS A 338 -3.86 10.69 15.96
CA HIS A 338 -3.91 10.75 14.50
C HIS A 338 -3.61 12.14 13.89
N THR A 339 -3.11 13.07 14.70
CA THR A 339 -2.82 14.44 14.26
C THR A 339 -1.36 14.84 14.44
N LEU A 340 -0.94 15.79 13.61
CA LEU A 340 0.22 16.63 13.91
C LEU A 340 -0.25 18.02 14.32
N ARG A 341 0.45 18.66 15.24
CA ARG A 341 0.20 20.06 15.62
C ARG A 341 1.44 20.91 15.45
N ILE A 342 1.25 22.11 14.95
CA ILE A 342 2.29 23.12 14.80
C ILE A 342 2.05 24.21 15.83
N TRP A 343 3.08 24.54 16.59
CA TRP A 343 3.03 25.48 17.71
C TRP A 343 4.03 26.60 17.52
N HIS A 344 3.69 27.81 17.94
CA HIS A 344 4.66 28.90 18.05
C HIS A 344 5.53 28.73 19.29
N THR A 345 6.85 28.77 19.12
CA THR A 345 7.81 28.52 20.22
C THR A 345 7.89 29.68 21.22
N GLU A 346 7.52 30.91 20.82
CA GLU A 346 7.61 32.09 21.71
C GLU A 346 6.47 32.19 22.73
N ASP A 347 5.25 31.85 22.33
CA ASP A 347 4.05 32.03 23.17
C ASP A 347 3.27 30.74 23.43
N GLY A 348 3.63 29.64 22.76
CA GLY A 348 2.99 28.34 22.88
C GLY A 348 1.61 28.24 22.23
N THR A 349 1.23 29.23 21.39
CA THR A 349 -0.04 29.18 20.69
C THR A 349 -0.01 28.14 19.57
N GLU A 350 -1.13 27.42 19.40
CA GLU A 350 -1.27 26.50 18.28
C GLU A 350 -1.47 27.31 16.99
N LYS A 351 -0.55 27.12 16.04
CA LYS A 351 -0.65 27.67 14.69
C LYS A 351 -1.68 26.90 13.88
N MET A 352 -1.61 25.57 13.89
CA MET A 352 -2.52 24.69 13.16
C MET A 352 -2.43 23.21 13.57
N THR A 353 -3.51 22.47 13.33
CA THR A 353 -3.58 21.01 13.40
C THR A 353 -3.63 20.41 11.99
N LEU A 354 -2.70 19.53 11.67
CA LEU A 354 -2.67 18.76 10.43
C LEU A 354 -3.40 17.43 10.63
N LYS A 355 -4.35 17.13 9.74
CA LYS A 355 -5.14 15.89 9.75
C LYS A 355 -5.01 15.22 8.38
N GLY A 356 -4.72 13.93 8.38
CA GLY A 356 -4.61 13.13 7.15
C GLY A 356 -4.24 11.67 7.40
N HIS A 357 -3.56 11.38 8.51
CA HIS A 357 -3.33 10.00 8.94
C HIS A 357 -4.61 9.35 9.50
N SER A 358 -4.75 8.05 9.24
CA SER A 358 -5.88 7.22 9.72
C SER A 358 -5.52 6.40 10.97
N ALA A 359 -4.23 6.35 11.32
CA ALA A 359 -3.71 5.68 12.51
C ALA A 359 -2.70 6.59 13.26
N ALA A 360 -2.10 6.05 14.32
CA ALA A 360 -1.21 6.82 15.20
C ALA A 360 0.01 7.35 14.43
N VAL A 361 0.32 8.65 14.59
CA VAL A 361 1.51 9.26 13.99
C VAL A 361 2.70 8.92 14.87
N ASN A 362 3.67 8.20 14.32
CA ASN A 362 4.77 7.62 15.07
C ASN A 362 5.98 8.55 15.13
N ALA A 363 6.31 9.25 14.04
CA ALA A 363 7.43 10.19 13.96
C ALA A 363 7.16 11.36 13.01
N CYS A 364 7.90 12.45 13.16
CA CYS A 364 7.87 13.63 12.30
C CYS A 364 9.23 14.31 12.19
N ALA A 365 9.50 14.93 11.03
CA ALA A 365 10.72 15.72 10.81
C ALA A 365 10.42 17.00 10.02
N ILE A 366 11.31 18.00 10.13
CA ILE A 366 11.19 19.31 9.50
C ILE A 366 12.47 19.58 8.70
N SER A 367 12.35 20.11 7.48
CA SER A 367 13.52 20.56 6.69
C SER A 367 14.20 21.78 7.34
N ASP A 368 15.51 21.97 7.11
CA ASP A 368 16.27 23.10 7.68
C ASP A 368 15.69 24.47 7.29
N ASP A 369 15.06 24.56 6.11
CA ASP A 369 14.42 25.79 5.63
C ASP A 369 13.06 26.07 6.30
N GLY A 370 12.56 25.13 7.11
CA GLY A 370 11.29 25.19 7.82
C GLY A 370 10.06 25.15 6.94
N ASN A 371 10.18 24.81 5.65
CA ASN A 371 9.06 24.82 4.71
C ASN A 371 8.36 23.47 4.58
N THR A 372 9.09 22.36 4.75
CA THR A 372 8.56 21.00 4.55
C THR A 372 8.53 20.26 5.87
N ILE A 373 7.40 19.63 6.16
CA ILE A 373 7.25 18.70 7.29
C ILE A 373 6.96 17.33 6.69
N ILE A 374 7.59 16.29 7.23
CA ILE A 374 7.24 14.90 6.93
C ILE A 374 6.72 14.22 8.18
N SER A 375 5.80 13.28 8.01
CA SER A 375 5.25 12.48 9.10
C SER A 375 5.01 11.05 8.67
N VAL A 376 5.24 10.10 9.59
CA VAL A 376 4.97 8.68 9.36
C VAL A 376 4.00 8.12 10.38
N SER A 377 3.21 7.15 9.96
CA SER A 377 2.10 6.64 10.75
C SER A 377 2.01 5.11 10.72
N SER A 378 1.26 4.60 11.71
CA SER A 378 0.87 3.21 11.81
C SER A 378 -0.06 2.72 10.69
N ASP A 379 -0.48 3.61 9.79
CA ASP A 379 -1.32 3.32 8.61
C ASP A 379 -0.50 3.00 7.35
N ASP A 380 0.81 2.76 7.49
CA ASP A 380 1.76 2.48 6.41
C ASP A 380 1.97 3.65 5.43
N THR A 381 1.63 4.88 5.83
CA THR A 381 1.81 6.08 5.00
C THR A 381 2.85 7.05 5.59
N MET A 382 3.60 7.68 4.70
CA MET A 382 4.37 8.89 4.99
C MET A 382 3.72 10.08 4.30
N CYS A 383 3.37 11.12 5.05
CA CYS A 383 2.77 12.34 4.51
C CYS A 383 3.81 13.45 4.43
N VAL A 384 3.77 14.23 3.35
CA VAL A 384 4.59 15.44 3.15
C VAL A 384 3.66 16.64 3.23
N TRP A 385 4.01 17.63 4.06
CA TRP A 385 3.19 18.80 4.34
C TRP A 385 3.95 20.09 4.05
N ASP A 386 3.23 21.11 3.60
CA ASP A 386 3.72 22.48 3.60
C ASP A 386 3.55 23.10 5.00
N ALA A 387 4.65 23.54 5.62
CA ALA A 387 4.65 24.07 6.98
C ALA A 387 3.96 25.45 7.11
N LYS A 388 3.76 26.17 6.00
CA LYS A 388 3.13 27.50 6.00
C LYS A 388 1.62 27.40 5.85
N SER A 389 1.14 26.63 4.88
CA SER A 389 -0.28 26.44 4.59
C SER A 389 -0.91 25.28 5.36
N GLY A 390 -0.09 24.32 5.82
CA GLY A 390 -0.54 23.05 6.40
C GLY A 390 -1.21 22.12 5.40
N GLU A 391 -1.11 22.42 4.11
CA GLU A 391 -1.63 21.55 3.07
C GLU A 391 -0.74 20.32 2.92
N GLN A 392 -1.39 19.18 2.71
CA GLN A 392 -0.71 17.94 2.40
C GLN A 392 -0.27 17.98 0.93
N ARG A 393 1.05 17.96 0.70
CA ARG A 393 1.66 17.98 -0.65
C ARG A 393 1.70 16.61 -1.28
N ALA A 394 1.95 15.55 -0.50
CA ALA A 394 2.01 14.19 -1.02
C ALA A 394 1.71 13.14 0.06
N ILE A 395 1.27 11.96 -0.40
CA ILE A 395 1.13 10.74 0.40
C ILE A 395 2.03 9.67 -0.22
N LEU A 396 3.06 9.28 0.50
CA LEU A 396 4.04 8.30 0.08
C LEU A 396 3.70 6.97 0.74
N THR A 397 3.47 5.95 -0.09
CA THR A 397 3.19 4.58 0.36
C THR A 397 4.33 3.67 -0.05
N GLY A 398 5.06 3.16 0.96
CA GLY A 398 6.18 2.24 0.79
C GLY A 398 5.73 0.79 0.57
N GLN A 399 6.63 -0.17 0.81
CA GLN A 399 6.25 -1.57 0.91
C GLN A 399 5.32 -1.80 2.11
N ARG A 400 4.01 -1.99 1.84
CA ARG A 400 3.01 -2.25 2.89
C ARG A 400 3.37 -3.50 3.68
N SER A 401 3.41 -3.34 5.00
CA SER A 401 3.70 -4.40 5.96
C SER A 401 2.53 -5.39 6.04
N TRP A 402 2.82 -6.69 6.02
CA TRP A 402 1.79 -7.72 6.28
C TRP A 402 1.53 -7.86 7.78
N THR A 403 2.45 -7.36 8.61
CA THR A 403 2.34 -7.32 10.06
C THR A 403 1.81 -5.95 10.53
N LYS A 404 0.83 -5.94 11.43
CA LYS A 404 0.36 -4.70 12.11
C LYS A 404 1.57 -4.03 12.76
N GLY A 405 2.06 -2.94 12.19
CA GLY A 405 3.33 -2.35 12.61
C GLY A 405 3.62 -0.96 12.06
N GLY A 406 3.23 -0.65 10.82
CA GLY A 406 3.35 0.71 10.28
C GLY A 406 4.78 1.16 9.98
N LEU A 407 4.89 2.43 9.57
CA LEU A 407 6.15 3.15 9.53
C LEU A 407 6.46 3.71 10.92
N LEU A 408 7.70 3.52 11.40
CA LEU A 408 8.09 3.85 12.78
C LEU A 408 8.88 5.15 12.90
N SER A 409 9.76 5.44 11.94
CA SER A 409 10.64 6.62 11.96
C SER A 409 10.78 7.21 10.57
N CYS A 410 11.06 8.51 10.53
CA CYS A 410 11.37 9.24 9.31
C CYS A 410 12.44 10.29 9.54
N ALA A 411 13.22 10.59 8.50
CA ALA A 411 14.13 11.72 8.48
C ALA A 411 14.14 12.41 7.13
N ILE A 412 14.45 13.70 7.14
CA ILE A 412 14.57 14.55 5.97
C ILE A 412 16.00 15.09 5.88
N SER A 413 16.53 15.23 4.67
CA SER A 413 17.84 15.81 4.44
C SER A 413 17.84 17.30 4.77
N GLN A 414 19.02 17.85 5.09
CA GLN A 414 19.16 19.28 5.40
C GLN A 414 18.68 20.18 4.25
N ASP A 415 18.91 19.76 3.00
CA ASP A 415 18.44 20.50 1.83
C ASP A 415 16.96 20.26 1.50
N GLY A 416 16.25 19.41 2.25
CA GLY A 416 14.85 19.09 2.05
C GLY A 416 14.56 18.27 0.80
N SER A 417 15.59 17.76 0.10
CA SER A 417 15.42 17.05 -1.17
C SER A 417 15.15 15.56 -1.02
N ILE A 418 15.62 14.93 0.07
CA ILE A 418 15.51 13.49 0.30
C ILE A 418 14.81 13.23 1.63
N ALA A 419 13.91 12.25 1.64
CA ALA A 419 13.35 11.70 2.87
C ALA A 419 13.65 10.20 2.97
N VAL A 420 13.72 9.69 4.19
CA VAL A 420 13.80 8.26 4.48
C VAL A 420 12.68 7.87 5.43
N SER A 421 12.14 6.67 5.25
CA SER A 421 11.13 6.09 6.13
C SER A 421 11.52 4.66 6.53
N GLY A 422 11.55 4.40 7.84
CA GLY A 422 11.82 3.08 8.39
C GLY A 422 10.53 2.34 8.76
N SER A 423 10.47 1.04 8.48
CA SER A 423 9.33 0.17 8.81
C SER A 423 9.68 -0.94 9.81
N VAL A 424 8.64 -1.64 10.27
CA VAL A 424 8.75 -2.82 11.14
C VAL A 424 9.35 -4.04 10.44
N GLU A 425 9.37 -4.08 9.10
CA GLU A 425 9.79 -5.27 8.33
C GLU A 425 11.22 -5.19 7.77
N ASP A 426 12.12 -4.52 8.49
CA ASP A 426 13.55 -4.38 8.14
C ASP A 426 13.76 -3.60 6.83
N ILE A 427 12.78 -2.78 6.47
CA ILE A 427 12.78 -2.01 5.23
C ILE A 427 13.01 -0.54 5.57
N LEU A 428 13.93 0.07 4.82
CA LEU A 428 14.07 1.51 4.76
C LEU A 428 13.86 1.99 3.32
N ASP A 429 12.83 2.79 3.10
CA ASP A 429 12.54 3.41 1.81
C ASP A 429 13.15 4.81 1.75
N VAL A 430 13.75 5.14 0.61
CA VAL A 430 14.38 6.43 0.31
C VAL A 430 13.55 7.14 -0.77
N TRP A 431 13.24 8.41 -0.53
CA TRP A 431 12.32 9.22 -1.31
C TRP A 431 12.97 10.53 -1.78
N ASP A 432 12.68 10.93 -3.01
CA ASP A 432 13.07 12.20 -3.63
C ASP A 432 11.89 13.18 -3.52
N LEU A 433 11.95 14.09 -2.54
CA LEU A 433 10.89 15.06 -2.26
C LEU A 433 10.73 16.11 -3.37
N SER A 434 11.73 16.31 -4.23
CA SER A 434 11.61 17.23 -5.38
C SER A 434 10.62 16.71 -6.43
N LYS A 435 10.33 15.40 -6.42
CA LYS A 435 9.33 14.75 -7.27
C LYS A 435 7.97 14.60 -6.60
N CYS A 436 7.78 15.19 -5.42
CA CYS A 436 6.54 15.16 -4.63
C CYS A 436 5.73 16.47 -4.74
N ASP A 437 6.08 17.37 -5.67
CA ASP A 437 5.42 18.68 -5.80
C ASP A 437 3.98 18.60 -6.30
N GLU A 438 3.62 17.50 -6.95
CA GLU A 438 2.23 17.19 -7.28
C GLU A 438 1.76 16.12 -6.29
N LEU A 439 0.56 16.33 -5.72
CA LEU A 439 -0.20 15.26 -5.06
C LEU A 439 -0.22 14.08 -6.04
N PHE A 440 0.61 13.08 -5.79
CA PHE A 440 0.43 11.77 -6.38
C PHE A 440 -0.76 11.15 -5.68
N GLU A 441 -1.94 11.67 -5.99
CA GLU A 441 -3.15 10.92 -5.81
C GLU A 441 -3.00 9.72 -6.74
N GLN A 442 -2.74 8.54 -6.17
CA GLN A 442 -3.47 7.40 -6.70
C GLN A 442 -4.92 7.87 -6.76
N THR A 443 -5.46 8.00 -7.97
CA THR A 443 -6.59 8.87 -8.30
C THR A 443 -7.93 8.40 -7.73
N GLY A 444 -7.93 7.55 -6.70
CA GLY A 444 -9.10 7.13 -5.97
C GLY A 444 -8.79 6.38 -4.67
N HIS A 445 -9.82 5.79 -4.08
CA HIS A 445 -9.75 5.19 -2.76
C HIS A 445 -9.02 3.83 -2.75
N ALA A 446 -8.35 3.53 -1.64
CA ALA A 446 -7.73 2.23 -1.40
C ALA A 446 -8.73 1.28 -0.71
N ASN A 447 -8.41 -0.02 -0.67
CA ASN A 447 -9.26 -1.03 -0.05
C ASN A 447 -10.69 -1.04 -0.59
N ILE A 448 -10.79 -1.33 -1.88
CA ILE A 448 -12.03 -1.36 -2.65
C ILE A 448 -12.63 -2.77 -2.51
N TRP A 449 -13.89 -2.85 -2.12
CA TRP A 449 -14.60 -4.12 -1.97
C TRP A 449 -15.27 -4.59 -3.26
N ASP A 450 -15.95 -3.68 -3.95
CA ASP A 450 -16.78 -4.02 -5.11
C ASP A 450 -16.67 -2.96 -6.21
N CYS A 451 -17.03 -3.35 -7.43
CA CYS A 451 -17.03 -2.48 -8.58
C CYS A 451 -18.14 -2.81 -9.58
N ALA A 452 -18.76 -1.78 -10.15
CA ALA A 452 -19.81 -1.92 -11.16
C ALA A 452 -19.57 -0.96 -12.33
N ALA A 453 -19.67 -1.46 -13.55
CA ALA A 453 -19.49 -0.68 -14.76
C ALA A 453 -20.83 -0.36 -15.45
N THR A 454 -20.86 0.76 -16.20
CA THR A 454 -21.97 1.05 -17.10
C THR A 454 -21.96 0.14 -18.32
N VAL A 455 -23.13 -0.06 -18.95
CA VAL A 455 -23.26 -0.91 -20.15
C VAL A 455 -22.41 -0.43 -21.32
N ASP A 456 -22.14 0.88 -21.40
CA ASP A 456 -21.27 1.49 -22.41
C ASP A 456 -19.77 1.40 -22.06
N GLY A 457 -19.42 0.93 -20.86
CA GLY A 457 -18.04 0.81 -20.38
C GLY A 457 -17.35 2.14 -20.08
N VAL A 458 -18.07 3.27 -20.11
CA VAL A 458 -17.49 4.61 -19.96
C VAL A 458 -17.31 5.01 -18.50
N ASN A 459 -18.22 4.59 -17.62
CA ASN A 459 -18.16 4.93 -16.20
C ASN A 459 -18.06 3.67 -15.33
N LEU A 460 -17.34 3.79 -14.23
CA LEU A 460 -17.17 2.73 -13.23
C LEU A 460 -17.51 3.30 -11.85
N ALA A 461 -18.26 2.56 -11.05
CA ALA A 461 -18.44 2.82 -9.63
C ALA A 461 -17.57 1.85 -8.82
N THR A 462 -16.93 2.35 -7.78
CA THR A 462 -16.13 1.55 -6.84
C THR A 462 -16.55 1.87 -5.40
N SER A 463 -16.66 0.86 -4.54
CA SER A 463 -16.99 1.01 -3.12
C SER A 463 -15.81 0.65 -2.22
N SER A 464 -15.60 1.41 -1.14
CA SER A 464 -14.43 1.23 -0.27
C SER A 464 -14.78 1.23 1.22
N VAL A 465 -13.84 0.66 2.00
CA VAL A 465 -13.77 0.78 3.46
C VAL A 465 -13.74 2.23 3.94
N ASP A 466 -13.32 3.18 3.10
CA ASP A 466 -13.32 4.61 3.41
C ASP A 466 -14.72 5.24 3.55
N ARG A 467 -15.77 4.43 3.42
CA ARG A 467 -17.19 4.80 3.56
C ARG A 467 -17.73 5.60 2.38
N THR A 468 -17.01 5.60 1.26
CA THR A 468 -17.39 6.32 0.04
C THR A 468 -17.60 5.39 -1.13
N VAL A 469 -18.34 5.90 -2.12
CA VAL A 469 -18.38 5.34 -3.47
C VAL A 469 -17.80 6.36 -4.42
N GLN A 470 -16.85 5.95 -5.25
CA GLN A 470 -16.24 6.80 -6.26
C GLN A 470 -16.73 6.41 -7.66
N ILE A 471 -17.08 7.40 -8.45
CA ILE A 471 -17.47 7.24 -9.85
C ILE A 471 -16.31 7.71 -10.72
N TRP A 472 -15.83 6.83 -11.59
CA TRP A 472 -14.68 7.03 -12.44
C TRP A 472 -15.12 7.20 -13.89
N ASP A 473 -14.39 8.04 -14.61
CA ASP A 473 -14.36 8.02 -16.06
C ASP A 473 -13.26 7.05 -16.52
N VAL A 474 -13.65 5.97 -17.19
CA VAL A 474 -12.75 4.88 -17.60
C VAL A 474 -11.75 5.35 -18.65
N GLY A 475 -12.12 6.30 -19.51
CA GLY A 475 -11.24 6.81 -20.56
C GLY A 475 -10.05 7.59 -20.01
N SER A 476 -10.28 8.40 -18.98
CA SER A 476 -9.26 9.22 -18.31
C SER A 476 -8.59 8.53 -17.13
N GLY A 477 -9.23 7.53 -16.52
CA GLY A 477 -8.74 6.89 -15.30
C GLY A 477 -8.86 7.78 -14.06
N GLN A 478 -9.71 8.80 -14.11
CA GLN A 478 -9.90 9.77 -13.03
C GLN A 478 -11.27 9.64 -12.37
N VAL A 479 -11.32 9.94 -11.07
CA VAL A 479 -12.59 10.04 -10.33
C VAL A 479 -13.32 11.32 -10.73
N HIS A 480 -14.54 11.13 -11.22
CA HIS A 480 -15.46 12.19 -11.60
C HIS A 480 -16.28 12.70 -10.40
N LEU A 481 -16.68 11.80 -9.49
CA LEU A 481 -17.57 12.12 -8.38
C LEU A 481 -17.35 11.18 -7.19
N THR A 482 -17.30 11.73 -5.99
CA THR A 482 -17.23 10.96 -4.73
C THR A 482 -18.53 11.12 -3.96
N LEU A 483 -19.21 10.00 -3.70
CA LEU A 483 -20.43 9.90 -2.94
C LEU A 483 -20.09 9.57 -1.49
N SER A 484 -20.47 10.45 -0.56
CA SER A 484 -20.20 10.29 0.87
C SER A 484 -21.50 10.41 1.66
N GLY A 485 -21.64 9.58 2.70
CA GLY A 485 -22.83 9.59 3.56
C GLY A 485 -23.08 8.30 4.34
N HIS A 486 -22.34 7.23 4.07
CA HIS A 486 -22.35 6.02 4.91
C HIS A 486 -21.57 6.23 6.21
N LEU A 487 -21.97 5.49 7.25
CA LEU A 487 -21.34 5.55 8.58
C LEU A 487 -20.23 4.50 8.77
N ASP A 488 -20.19 3.51 7.88
CA ASP A 488 -19.22 2.41 7.90
C ASP A 488 -18.81 2.01 6.46
N SER A 489 -17.96 0.99 6.32
CA SER A 489 -17.46 0.44 5.06
C SER A 489 -18.58 0.23 4.04
N VAL A 490 -18.35 0.66 2.79
CA VAL A 490 -19.23 0.34 1.67
C VAL A 490 -18.70 -0.91 0.99
N ASP A 491 -19.51 -1.96 0.95
CA ASP A 491 -19.09 -3.30 0.58
C ASP A 491 -19.59 -3.71 -0.79
N GLY A 492 -20.71 -3.14 -1.25
CA GLY A 492 -21.29 -3.40 -2.57
C GLY A 492 -21.68 -2.13 -3.30
N CYS A 493 -21.62 -2.13 -4.63
CA CYS A 493 -22.12 -1.04 -5.45
C CYS A 493 -22.77 -1.53 -6.75
N ALA A 494 -23.70 -0.75 -7.28
CA ALA A 494 -24.33 -1.03 -8.57
C ALA A 494 -24.65 0.24 -9.33
N ILE A 495 -24.68 0.14 -10.66
CA ILE A 495 -25.13 1.21 -11.55
C ILE A 495 -26.38 0.74 -12.29
N SER A 496 -27.39 1.61 -12.41
CA SER A 496 -28.60 1.32 -13.17
C SER A 496 -28.29 1.21 -14.67
N ARG A 497 -29.08 0.43 -15.42
CA ARG A 497 -28.84 0.18 -16.86
C ARG A 497 -28.93 1.44 -17.73
N ASP A 498 -29.77 2.39 -17.33
CA ASP A 498 -29.89 3.72 -17.94
C ASP A 498 -28.79 4.69 -17.48
N ALA A 499 -27.93 4.22 -16.57
CA ALA A 499 -26.81 4.93 -16.01
C ALA A 499 -27.20 6.19 -15.20
N THR A 500 -28.46 6.35 -14.79
CA THR A 500 -28.88 7.56 -14.06
C THR A 500 -28.69 7.47 -12.54
N MET A 501 -28.62 6.26 -12.00
CA MET A 501 -28.56 6.00 -10.57
C MET A 501 -27.39 5.09 -10.20
N VAL A 502 -26.87 5.30 -8.99
CA VAL A 502 -25.88 4.43 -8.35
C VAL A 502 -26.49 3.95 -7.03
N ALA A 503 -26.31 2.68 -6.69
CA ALA A 503 -26.65 2.13 -5.39
C ALA A 503 -25.38 1.73 -4.64
N SER A 504 -25.42 1.86 -3.32
CA SER A 504 -24.34 1.47 -2.42
C SER A 504 -24.89 0.68 -1.25
N ALA A 505 -24.27 -0.45 -0.96
CA ALA A 505 -24.58 -1.35 0.14
C ALA A 505 -23.41 -1.33 1.14
N ALA A 506 -23.71 -1.19 2.42
CA ALA A 506 -22.69 -0.93 3.43
C ALA A 506 -22.87 -1.74 4.72
N ALA A 507 -21.79 -1.80 5.49
CA ALA A 507 -21.73 -2.38 6.83
C ALA A 507 -22.57 -1.62 7.87
N ASP A 508 -23.03 -0.42 7.56
CA ASP A 508 -23.95 0.36 8.40
C ASP A 508 -25.42 -0.10 8.32
N GLU A 509 -25.68 -1.28 7.74
CA GLU A 509 -26.99 -1.94 7.58
C GLU A 509 -27.93 -1.22 6.60
N VAL A 510 -27.41 -0.26 5.83
CA VAL A 510 -28.19 0.61 4.95
C VAL A 510 -27.78 0.42 3.49
N VAL A 511 -28.78 0.52 2.61
CA VAL A 511 -28.56 0.72 1.18
C VAL A 511 -28.92 2.16 0.82
N LYS A 512 -28.02 2.86 0.14
CA LYS A 512 -28.30 4.21 -0.38
C LYS A 512 -28.41 4.18 -1.89
N VAL A 513 -29.27 5.04 -2.42
CA VAL A 513 -29.44 5.25 -3.86
C VAL A 513 -29.17 6.71 -4.17
N TRP A 514 -28.31 6.96 -5.13
CA TRP A 514 -27.77 8.27 -5.48
C TRP A 514 -28.15 8.63 -6.91
N ASP A 515 -28.37 9.91 -7.15
CA ASP A 515 -28.35 10.44 -8.51
C ASP A 515 -26.90 10.53 -8.99
N ARG A 516 -26.57 9.87 -10.10
CA ARG A 516 -25.19 9.84 -10.59
C ARG A 516 -24.72 11.21 -11.08
N SER A 517 -25.63 12.05 -11.58
CA SER A 517 -25.27 13.33 -12.19
C SER A 517 -25.04 14.45 -11.17
N THR A 518 -25.80 14.42 -10.07
CA THR A 518 -25.71 15.45 -9.01
C THR A 518 -24.93 14.96 -7.79
N GLY A 519 -24.81 13.66 -7.59
CA GLY A 519 -24.28 13.05 -6.37
C GLY A 519 -25.22 13.15 -5.17
N GLU A 520 -26.46 13.62 -5.38
CA GLU A 520 -27.43 13.74 -4.30
C GLU A 520 -28.03 12.38 -3.94
N GLU A 521 -28.20 12.15 -2.65
CA GLU A 521 -28.91 10.98 -2.13
C GLU A 521 -30.40 11.08 -2.48
N ARG A 522 -30.92 10.09 -3.22
CA ARG A 522 -32.35 9.96 -3.53
C ARG A 522 -33.08 9.16 -2.46
N PHE A 523 -32.49 8.05 -1.99
CA PHE A 523 -33.09 7.18 -0.99
C PHE A 523 -32.06 6.65 0.00
N THR A 524 -32.49 6.54 1.27
CA THR A 524 -31.85 5.73 2.31
C THR A 524 -32.80 4.59 2.66
N LEU A 525 -32.46 3.38 2.24
CA LEU A 525 -33.27 2.18 2.38
C LEU A 525 -32.84 1.44 3.66
N ARG A 526 -33.72 1.41 4.65
CA ARG A 526 -33.49 0.80 5.98
C ARG A 526 -34.39 -0.40 6.16
N GLY A 527 -33.84 -1.52 6.58
CA GLY A 527 -34.64 -2.72 6.88
C GLY A 527 -33.84 -4.00 7.08
N HIS A 528 -32.59 -4.06 6.61
CA HIS A 528 -31.66 -5.10 7.01
C HIS A 528 -31.26 -4.97 8.48
N SER A 529 -30.84 -6.07 9.08
CA SER A 529 -30.44 -6.15 10.50
C SER A 529 -28.96 -6.50 10.71
N SER A 530 -28.20 -6.50 9.63
CA SER A 530 -26.75 -6.72 9.60
C SER A 530 -26.15 -6.06 8.35
N ARG A 531 -24.84 -6.19 8.17
CA ARG A 531 -24.08 -5.70 7.01
C ARG A 531 -24.75 -6.07 5.69
N VAL A 532 -24.80 -5.13 4.75
CA VAL A 532 -25.30 -5.38 3.39
C VAL A 532 -24.11 -5.54 2.47
N ASN A 533 -23.95 -6.74 1.89
CA ASN A 533 -22.76 -7.11 1.12
C ASN A 533 -22.84 -6.69 -0.34
N ALA A 534 -24.01 -6.82 -0.96
CA ALA A 534 -24.18 -6.55 -2.39
C ALA A 534 -25.55 -5.93 -2.70
N CYS A 535 -25.64 -5.26 -3.84
CA CYS A 535 -26.90 -4.76 -4.37
C CYS A 535 -26.91 -4.80 -5.90
N VAL A 536 -28.10 -4.91 -6.50
CA VAL A 536 -28.26 -4.94 -7.96
C VAL A 536 -29.58 -4.31 -8.39
N PHE A 537 -29.55 -3.53 -9.48
CA PHE A 537 -30.75 -2.96 -10.08
C PHE A 537 -31.45 -3.95 -11.00
N MET A 538 -32.78 -3.89 -11.02
CA MET A 538 -33.54 -4.50 -12.12
C MET A 538 -33.26 -3.80 -13.45
N PRO A 539 -33.30 -4.52 -14.60
CA PRO A 539 -33.06 -3.93 -15.92
C PRO A 539 -34.00 -2.77 -16.27
N ASP A 540 -35.19 -2.71 -15.67
CA ASP A 540 -36.16 -1.64 -15.85
C ASP A 540 -35.90 -0.40 -14.98
N GLY A 541 -34.94 -0.47 -14.06
CA GLY A 541 -34.54 0.61 -13.15
C GLY A 541 -35.56 0.95 -12.06
N LYS A 542 -36.63 0.15 -11.89
CA LYS A 542 -37.71 0.47 -10.92
C LYS A 542 -37.53 -0.20 -9.57
N MET A 543 -36.77 -1.29 -9.52
CA MET A 543 -36.51 -2.03 -8.30
C MET A 543 -35.01 -2.22 -8.08
N LEU A 544 -34.63 -2.33 -6.81
CA LEU A 544 -33.29 -2.67 -6.35
C LEU A 544 -33.37 -3.90 -5.46
N ILE A 545 -32.39 -4.78 -5.54
CA ILE A 545 -32.26 -5.95 -4.68
C ILE A 545 -30.99 -5.77 -3.85
N SER A 546 -31.05 -6.10 -2.58
CA SER A 546 -29.91 -6.11 -1.68
C SER A 546 -29.74 -7.47 -1.01
N ALA A 547 -28.48 -7.87 -0.79
CA ALA A 547 -28.06 -9.11 -0.14
C ALA A 547 -27.29 -8.77 1.14
N SER A 548 -27.55 -9.49 2.24
CA SER A 548 -27.05 -9.14 3.57
C SER A 548 -26.60 -10.35 4.39
N ASP A 549 -25.76 -10.07 5.39
CA ASP A 549 -25.39 -10.95 6.49
C ASP A 549 -26.57 -11.35 7.40
N ASP A 550 -27.77 -10.81 7.19
CA ASP A 550 -29.00 -11.24 7.91
C ASP A 550 -29.74 -12.43 7.27
N ASP A 551 -29.02 -13.20 6.45
CA ASP A 551 -29.48 -14.38 5.70
C ASP A 551 -30.58 -14.09 4.66
N SER A 552 -30.87 -12.81 4.37
CA SER A 552 -31.99 -12.42 3.53
C SER A 552 -31.58 -11.57 2.33
N LEU A 553 -32.41 -11.63 1.29
CA LEU A 553 -32.42 -10.62 0.25
C LEU A 553 -33.65 -9.74 0.42
N LYS A 554 -33.52 -8.44 0.13
CA LYS A 554 -34.64 -7.50 0.13
C LYS A 554 -34.81 -6.87 -1.23
N VAL A 555 -36.06 -6.69 -1.63
CA VAL A 555 -36.46 -6.03 -2.86
C VAL A 555 -37.08 -4.70 -2.51
N TRP A 556 -36.59 -3.64 -3.13
CA TRP A 556 -36.96 -2.25 -2.83
C TRP A 556 -37.63 -1.63 -4.04
N ASN A 557 -38.68 -0.85 -3.80
CA ASN A 557 -39.35 -0.07 -4.84
C ASN A 557 -38.74 1.33 -4.92
N LEU A 558 -38.08 1.65 -6.03
CA LEU A 558 -37.38 2.94 -6.22
C LEU A 558 -38.32 4.10 -6.56
N ALA A 559 -39.63 3.87 -6.69
CA ALA A 559 -40.61 4.94 -6.80
C ALA A 559 -41.06 5.48 -5.43
N SER A 560 -41.06 4.64 -4.39
CA SER A 560 -41.49 5.04 -3.04
C SER A 560 -40.36 5.01 -1.99
N GLY A 561 -39.30 4.24 -2.22
CA GLY A 561 -38.23 4.00 -1.25
C GLY A 561 -38.57 2.93 -0.21
N ASP A 562 -39.69 2.22 -0.37
CA ASP A 562 -40.13 1.20 0.59
C ASP A 562 -39.66 -0.21 0.20
N GLU A 563 -39.56 -1.08 1.21
CA GLU A 563 -39.40 -2.52 1.01
C GLU A 563 -40.65 -3.10 0.32
N TYR A 564 -40.46 -3.72 -0.83
CA TYR A 564 -41.51 -4.42 -1.57
C TYR A 564 -41.72 -5.84 -1.03
N THR A 565 -40.63 -6.61 -0.87
CA THR A 565 -40.65 -7.96 -0.30
C THR A 565 -39.28 -8.36 0.24
N SER A 566 -39.25 -9.38 1.09
CA SER A 566 -38.03 -10.03 1.58
C SER A 566 -38.02 -11.50 1.15
N LEU A 567 -36.90 -11.93 0.58
CA LEU A 567 -36.64 -13.31 0.17
C LEU A 567 -35.87 -14.00 1.29
N LYS A 568 -36.43 -15.10 1.78
CA LYS A 568 -35.82 -15.93 2.83
C LYS A 568 -35.70 -17.35 2.31
N GLY A 569 -34.51 -17.93 2.46
CA GLY A 569 -34.24 -19.29 2.04
C GLY A 569 -32.83 -19.73 2.42
N HIS A 570 -31.84 -18.86 2.23
CA HIS A 570 -30.47 -19.09 2.67
C HIS A 570 -30.38 -19.32 4.19
N LYS A 571 -29.38 -20.11 4.58
CA LYS A 571 -29.16 -20.51 5.99
C LYS A 571 -28.02 -19.74 6.67
N ASP A 572 -27.34 -18.89 5.92
CA ASP A 572 -26.21 -18.08 6.34
C ASP A 572 -26.15 -16.83 5.44
N ALA A 573 -25.21 -15.94 5.71
CA ALA A 573 -25.03 -14.66 5.05
C ALA A 573 -25.09 -14.75 3.51
N VAL A 574 -25.79 -13.81 2.89
CA VAL A 574 -25.84 -13.68 1.43
C VAL A 574 -24.77 -12.69 1.00
N LEU A 575 -23.76 -13.18 0.28
CA LEU A 575 -22.57 -12.42 -0.08
C LEU A 575 -22.74 -11.62 -1.36
N ASN A 576 -23.42 -12.19 -2.36
CA ASN A 576 -23.56 -11.56 -3.67
C ASN A 576 -24.89 -11.92 -4.34
N CYS A 577 -25.30 -11.13 -5.32
CA CYS A 577 -26.50 -11.36 -6.11
C CYS A 577 -26.41 -10.73 -7.50
N ALA A 578 -26.98 -11.39 -8.51
CA ALA A 578 -27.01 -10.90 -9.88
C ALA A 578 -28.37 -11.14 -10.54
N ILE A 579 -28.76 -10.26 -11.46
CA ILE A 579 -30.02 -10.35 -12.22
C ILE A 579 -29.75 -10.80 -13.66
N SER A 580 -30.61 -11.67 -14.19
CA SER A 580 -30.55 -12.11 -15.57
C SER A 580 -30.77 -10.93 -16.53
N PRO A 581 -30.14 -10.91 -17.72
CA PRO A 581 -30.29 -9.81 -18.68
C PRO A 581 -31.74 -9.55 -19.12
N ASP A 582 -32.60 -10.57 -19.10
CA ASP A 582 -34.04 -10.46 -19.40
C ASP A 582 -34.90 -10.04 -18.19
N GLY A 583 -34.28 -9.93 -17.00
CA GLY A 583 -34.91 -9.50 -15.76
C GLY A 583 -35.82 -10.53 -15.10
N LYS A 584 -35.86 -11.78 -15.58
CA LYS A 584 -36.79 -12.82 -15.08
C LYS A 584 -36.25 -13.65 -13.93
N HIS A 585 -34.93 -13.71 -13.79
CA HIS A 585 -34.28 -14.52 -12.78
C HIS A 585 -33.30 -13.68 -11.96
N LEU A 586 -33.27 -13.94 -10.66
CA LEU A 586 -32.25 -13.47 -9.73
C LEU A 586 -31.44 -14.69 -9.28
N VAL A 587 -30.12 -14.58 -9.24
CA VAL A 587 -29.26 -15.55 -8.55
C VAL A 587 -28.68 -14.89 -7.30
N SER A 588 -28.64 -15.62 -6.19
CA SER A 588 -27.97 -15.22 -4.96
C SER A 588 -26.92 -16.25 -4.56
N ALA A 589 -25.78 -15.77 -4.07
CA ALA A 589 -24.64 -16.55 -3.59
C ALA A 589 -24.44 -16.32 -2.08
N SER A 590 -24.15 -17.38 -1.33
CA SER A 590 -24.17 -17.34 0.14
C SER A 590 -23.01 -18.12 0.79
N MET A 591 -22.73 -17.74 2.03
CA MET A 591 -21.90 -18.50 2.97
C MET A 591 -22.44 -19.90 3.26
N ASP A 592 -23.72 -20.18 2.96
CA ASP A 592 -24.34 -21.50 3.13
C ASP A 592 -23.94 -22.54 2.07
N GLU A 593 -22.91 -22.25 1.27
CA GLU A 593 -22.32 -23.11 0.22
C GLU A 593 -23.24 -23.30 -1.01
N THR A 594 -24.37 -22.59 -1.08
CA THR A 594 -25.35 -22.72 -2.17
C THR A 594 -25.50 -21.45 -3.00
N LEU A 595 -25.95 -21.63 -4.25
CA LEU A 595 -26.61 -20.56 -4.98
C LEU A 595 -28.12 -20.83 -5.07
N ARG A 596 -28.93 -19.77 -5.07
CA ARG A 596 -30.38 -19.89 -5.25
C ARG A 596 -30.84 -19.05 -6.42
N ILE A 597 -31.72 -19.61 -7.24
CA ILE A 597 -32.39 -18.93 -8.34
C ILE A 597 -33.80 -18.57 -7.92
N TRP A 598 -34.17 -17.31 -8.09
CA TRP A 598 -35.48 -16.76 -7.76
C TRP A 598 -36.17 -16.25 -9.02
N ASP A 599 -37.47 -16.48 -9.11
CA ASP A 599 -38.32 -15.89 -10.13
C ASP A 599 -38.67 -14.46 -9.73
N THR A 600 -38.45 -13.48 -10.60
CA THR A 600 -38.60 -12.06 -10.26
C THR A 600 -40.03 -11.54 -10.40
N GLU A 601 -40.93 -12.31 -11.05
CA GLU A 601 -42.35 -11.98 -11.16
C GLU A 601 -43.10 -12.38 -9.87
N THR A 602 -42.75 -13.54 -9.31
CA THR A 602 -43.41 -14.11 -8.13
C THR A 602 -42.57 -14.04 -6.86
N TRP A 603 -41.28 -13.73 -6.97
CA TRP A 603 -40.29 -13.71 -5.88
C TRP A 603 -40.18 -15.03 -5.13
N ARG A 604 -40.42 -16.14 -5.85
CA ARG A 604 -40.30 -17.49 -5.30
C ARG A 604 -39.00 -18.14 -5.74
N GLU A 605 -38.46 -18.94 -4.83
CA GLU A 605 -37.34 -19.83 -5.16
C GLU A 605 -37.77 -20.83 -6.24
N VAL A 606 -36.93 -20.93 -7.29
CA VAL A 606 -37.12 -21.83 -8.42
C VAL A 606 -36.20 -23.05 -8.28
N LEU A 607 -34.92 -22.80 -8.00
CA LEU A 607 -33.86 -23.80 -7.97
C LEU A 607 -32.84 -23.47 -6.87
N VAL A 608 -32.28 -24.51 -6.26
CA VAL A 608 -31.11 -24.43 -5.37
C VAL A 608 -29.98 -25.20 -6.05
N LEU A 609 -28.84 -24.54 -6.22
CA LEU A 609 -27.63 -25.09 -6.82
C LEU A 609 -26.69 -25.48 -5.68
N GLU A 610 -26.56 -26.78 -5.44
CA GLU A 610 -25.76 -27.36 -4.36
C GLU A 610 -24.59 -28.15 -4.95
N ASP A 611 -23.36 -27.71 -4.69
CA ASP A 611 -22.16 -28.46 -5.08
C ASP A 611 -20.85 -27.92 -4.50
N HIS A 612 -20.76 -26.60 -4.32
CA HIS A 612 -19.55 -25.97 -3.80
C HIS A 612 -19.19 -26.53 -2.41
N GLY A 613 -17.90 -26.69 -2.16
CA GLY A 613 -17.39 -27.25 -0.91
C GLY A 613 -17.17 -26.22 0.20
N ALA A 614 -17.47 -24.96 -0.09
CA ALA A 614 -17.33 -23.82 0.81
C ALA A 614 -18.24 -22.67 0.33
N ALA A 615 -18.22 -21.54 1.05
CA ALA A 615 -18.98 -20.34 0.74
C ALA A 615 -18.86 -19.90 -0.73
N VAL A 616 -19.95 -19.41 -1.29
CA VAL A 616 -20.00 -18.85 -2.65
C VAL A 616 -19.96 -17.32 -2.54
N ALA A 617 -18.87 -16.71 -3.01
CA ALA A 617 -18.61 -15.28 -2.86
C ALA A 617 -19.06 -14.46 -4.08
N GLY A 618 -18.99 -15.03 -5.29
CA GLY A 618 -19.34 -14.32 -6.53
C GLY A 618 -20.33 -15.10 -7.38
N CYS A 619 -21.18 -14.37 -8.12
CA CYS A 619 -22.08 -14.97 -9.10
C CYS A 619 -22.39 -13.99 -10.25
N ALA A 620 -22.41 -14.49 -11.48
CA ALA A 620 -22.74 -13.71 -12.67
C ALA A 620 -23.56 -14.50 -13.69
N PHE A 621 -24.49 -13.83 -14.36
CA PHE A 621 -25.24 -14.40 -15.50
C PHE A 621 -24.48 -14.20 -16.82
N SER A 622 -24.64 -15.16 -17.73
CA SER A 622 -24.24 -14.96 -19.12
C SER A 622 -25.12 -13.91 -19.81
N PRO A 623 -24.63 -13.22 -20.86
CA PRO A 623 -25.40 -12.20 -21.59
C PRO A 623 -26.70 -12.71 -22.22
N ASP A 624 -26.81 -14.00 -22.50
CA ASP A 624 -28.02 -14.66 -23.00
C ASP A 624 -28.96 -15.14 -21.86
N GLY A 625 -28.53 -15.03 -20.60
CA GLY A 625 -29.28 -15.45 -19.41
C GLY A 625 -29.43 -16.96 -19.25
N MET A 626 -28.72 -17.77 -20.05
CA MET A 626 -28.86 -19.23 -20.01
C MET A 626 -27.89 -19.90 -19.03
N LEU A 627 -26.78 -19.24 -18.70
CA LEU A 627 -25.72 -19.78 -17.85
C LEU A 627 -25.47 -18.88 -16.64
N ILE A 628 -24.98 -19.49 -15.56
CA ILE A 628 -24.44 -18.80 -14.38
C ILE A 628 -22.99 -19.24 -14.18
N ALA A 629 -22.11 -18.29 -13.91
CA ALA A 629 -20.80 -18.55 -13.33
C ALA A 629 -20.86 -18.26 -11.82
N SER A 630 -20.27 -19.14 -11.01
CA SER A 630 -20.12 -18.95 -9.57
C SER A 630 -18.66 -19.07 -9.15
N ALA A 631 -18.27 -18.24 -8.18
CA ALA A 631 -16.95 -18.20 -7.57
C ALA A 631 -17.06 -18.58 -6.09
N SER A 632 -16.23 -19.51 -5.63
CA SER A 632 -16.28 -20.03 -4.26
C SER A 632 -14.94 -19.99 -3.54
N HIS A 633 -15.04 -19.95 -2.21
CA HIS A 633 -13.93 -20.11 -1.28
C HIS A 633 -13.31 -21.53 -1.33
N ASP A 634 -13.88 -22.47 -2.08
CA ASP A 634 -13.26 -23.78 -2.34
C ASP A 634 -12.12 -23.73 -3.39
N GLY A 635 -11.88 -22.56 -3.99
CA GLY A 635 -10.86 -22.36 -5.02
C GLY A 635 -11.32 -22.69 -6.44
N ALA A 636 -12.58 -23.06 -6.63
CA ALA A 636 -13.15 -23.42 -7.93
C ALA A 636 -14.16 -22.39 -8.45
N LEU A 637 -14.32 -22.38 -9.77
CA LEU A 637 -15.48 -21.78 -10.42
C LEU A 637 -16.36 -22.85 -11.05
N ASN A 638 -17.67 -22.72 -10.90
CA ASN A 638 -18.63 -23.62 -11.54
C ASN A 638 -19.48 -22.87 -12.57
N ILE A 639 -19.76 -23.54 -13.69
CA ILE A 639 -20.67 -23.06 -14.73
C ILE A 639 -21.92 -23.90 -14.72
N TRP A 640 -23.07 -23.24 -14.58
CA TRP A 640 -24.36 -23.86 -14.38
C TRP A 640 -25.30 -23.54 -15.54
N ASP A 641 -26.12 -24.50 -15.93
CA ASP A 641 -27.26 -24.25 -16.80
C ASP A 641 -28.46 -23.78 -15.96
N VAL A 642 -29.02 -22.62 -16.30
CA VAL A 642 -30.10 -21.96 -15.53
C VAL A 642 -31.39 -22.77 -15.54
N LYS A 643 -31.66 -23.55 -16.59
CA LYS A 643 -32.92 -24.28 -16.75
C LYS A 643 -32.94 -25.60 -15.97
N SER A 644 -31.84 -26.32 -16.00
CA SER A 644 -31.69 -27.64 -15.38
C SER A 644 -31.09 -27.57 -13.97
N GLY A 645 -30.30 -26.54 -13.68
CA GLY A 645 -29.48 -26.47 -12.47
C GLY A 645 -28.26 -27.41 -12.49
N GLU A 646 -27.94 -28.00 -13.64
CA GLU A 646 -26.79 -28.90 -13.76
C GLU A 646 -25.48 -28.13 -13.99
N ILE A 647 -24.38 -28.67 -13.45
CA ILE A 647 -23.04 -28.15 -13.69
C ILE A 647 -22.58 -28.59 -15.08
N LEU A 648 -22.32 -27.62 -15.94
CA LEU A 648 -21.73 -27.85 -17.25
C LEU A 648 -20.20 -28.00 -17.17
N LYS A 649 -19.55 -27.18 -16.33
CA LYS A 649 -18.08 -27.16 -16.20
C LYS A 649 -17.64 -26.77 -14.79
N ARG A 650 -16.49 -27.30 -14.39
CA ARG A 650 -15.73 -26.87 -13.21
C ARG A 650 -14.37 -26.38 -13.65
N LEU A 651 -13.99 -25.19 -13.22
CA LEU A 651 -12.73 -24.55 -13.55
C LEU A 651 -11.86 -24.58 -12.30
N PHE A 652 -10.70 -25.23 -12.40
CA PHE A 652 -9.72 -25.34 -11.33
C PHE A 652 -8.45 -24.62 -11.74
N GLY A 653 -7.84 -23.88 -10.81
CA GLY A 653 -6.55 -23.23 -11.03
C GLY A 653 -6.18 -22.24 -9.92
N HIS A 654 -7.16 -21.63 -9.27
CA HIS A 654 -6.91 -20.83 -8.07
C HIS A 654 -6.47 -21.72 -6.90
N THR A 655 -5.53 -21.21 -6.10
CA THR A 655 -4.96 -21.94 -4.95
C THR A 655 -5.54 -21.49 -3.61
N ASP A 656 -6.40 -20.48 -3.62
CA ASP A 656 -7.05 -19.87 -2.46
C ASP A 656 -8.46 -19.39 -2.85
N TRP A 657 -9.17 -18.71 -1.95
CA TRP A 657 -10.55 -18.26 -2.14
C TRP A 657 -10.75 -17.48 -3.44
N VAL A 658 -11.74 -17.86 -4.25
CA VAL A 658 -12.18 -17.06 -5.41
C VAL A 658 -13.22 -16.08 -4.90
N ASN A 659 -12.87 -14.80 -4.91
CA ASN A 659 -13.67 -13.74 -4.29
C ASN A 659 -14.80 -13.29 -5.23
N ASP A 660 -14.57 -13.25 -6.54
CA ASP A 660 -15.55 -12.80 -7.51
C ASP A 660 -15.28 -13.34 -8.93
N CYS A 661 -16.30 -13.28 -9.79
CA CYS A 661 -16.20 -13.61 -11.21
C CYS A 661 -17.19 -12.82 -12.07
N ALA A 662 -16.79 -12.52 -13.31
CA ALA A 662 -17.65 -11.87 -14.30
C ALA A 662 -17.54 -12.52 -15.69
N ILE A 663 -18.67 -12.65 -16.38
CA ILE A 663 -18.73 -13.16 -17.76
C ILE A 663 -18.63 -11.98 -18.74
N SER A 664 -17.86 -12.16 -19.82
CA SER A 664 -17.67 -11.12 -20.84
C SER A 664 -18.97 -10.79 -21.58
N PRO A 665 -19.14 -9.57 -22.12
CA PRO A 665 -20.37 -9.17 -22.83
C PRO A 665 -20.73 -10.02 -24.06
N ASP A 666 -19.75 -10.71 -24.65
CA ASP A 666 -19.95 -11.66 -25.76
C ASP A 666 -20.25 -13.10 -25.28
N GLY A 667 -20.18 -13.36 -23.97
CA GLY A 667 -20.42 -14.68 -23.37
C GLY A 667 -19.30 -15.70 -23.61
N THR A 668 -18.15 -15.28 -24.14
CA THR A 668 -17.06 -16.20 -24.53
C THR A 668 -16.00 -16.40 -23.46
N LYS A 669 -15.90 -15.50 -22.48
CA LYS A 669 -14.83 -15.52 -21.47
C LYS A 669 -15.37 -15.27 -20.08
N ILE A 670 -14.62 -15.71 -19.08
CA ILE A 670 -14.80 -15.35 -17.66
C ILE A 670 -13.53 -14.69 -17.18
N VAL A 671 -13.66 -13.64 -16.37
CA VAL A 671 -12.60 -13.16 -15.48
C VAL A 671 -12.92 -13.63 -14.07
N SER A 672 -11.92 -14.11 -13.36
CA SER A 672 -12.01 -14.47 -11.94
C SER A 672 -10.85 -13.86 -11.16
N VAL A 673 -11.14 -13.54 -9.91
CA VAL A 673 -10.19 -12.91 -8.98
C VAL A 673 -10.14 -13.67 -7.66
N SER A 674 -8.94 -13.83 -7.10
CA SER A 674 -8.74 -14.68 -5.93
C SER A 674 -7.77 -14.10 -4.90
N SER A 675 -7.97 -14.50 -3.65
CA SER A 675 -7.06 -14.26 -2.53
C SER A 675 -5.65 -14.84 -2.74
N ASP A 676 -5.46 -15.70 -3.74
CA ASP A 676 -4.14 -16.15 -4.20
C ASP A 676 -3.33 -15.05 -4.92
N ARG A 677 -3.90 -13.85 -5.07
CA ARG A 677 -3.36 -12.66 -5.75
C ARG A 677 -3.31 -12.78 -7.28
N THR A 678 -4.06 -13.70 -7.87
CA THR A 678 -4.13 -13.87 -9.32
C THR A 678 -5.46 -13.41 -9.89
N VAL A 679 -5.38 -12.89 -11.11
CA VAL A 679 -6.50 -12.66 -12.01
C VAL A 679 -6.38 -13.69 -13.12
N ARG A 680 -7.41 -14.51 -13.32
CA ARG A 680 -7.43 -15.54 -14.37
C ARG A 680 -8.55 -15.26 -15.37
N ILE A 681 -8.24 -15.48 -16.64
CA ILE A 681 -9.21 -15.42 -17.74
C ILE A 681 -9.44 -16.84 -18.24
N TRP A 682 -10.69 -17.23 -18.39
CA TRP A 682 -11.10 -18.57 -18.80
C TRP A 682 -11.91 -18.52 -20.09
N ASN A 683 -11.78 -19.57 -20.90
CA ASN A 683 -12.62 -19.77 -22.07
C ASN A 683 -13.93 -20.48 -21.67
N MET A 684 -15.07 -19.90 -22.04
CA MET A 684 -16.38 -20.48 -21.75
C MET A 684 -16.65 -21.80 -22.49
N GLU A 685 -16.09 -21.99 -23.69
CA GLU A 685 -16.37 -23.15 -24.54
C GLU A 685 -15.66 -24.42 -24.05
N ASP A 686 -14.36 -24.34 -23.76
CA ASP A 686 -13.56 -25.50 -23.35
C ASP A 686 -13.28 -25.53 -21.84
N GLY A 687 -13.34 -24.40 -21.14
CA GLY A 687 -13.02 -24.28 -19.70
C GLY A 687 -11.52 -24.16 -19.42
N GLN A 688 -10.69 -23.90 -20.44
CA GLN A 688 -9.25 -23.73 -20.25
C GLN A 688 -8.92 -22.30 -19.82
N GLU A 689 -7.85 -22.19 -19.04
CA GLU A 689 -7.23 -20.91 -18.73
C GLU A 689 -6.61 -20.31 -20.01
N ILE A 690 -7.00 -19.07 -20.29
CA ILE A 690 -6.58 -18.27 -21.42
C ILE A 690 -5.34 -17.43 -21.06
N ALA A 691 -5.40 -16.75 -19.91
CA ALA A 691 -4.36 -15.83 -19.45
C ALA A 691 -4.43 -15.68 -17.93
N THR A 692 -3.28 -15.43 -17.30
CA THR A 692 -3.18 -15.15 -15.88
C THR A 692 -2.25 -13.95 -15.64
N LEU A 693 -2.55 -13.18 -14.59
CA LEU A 693 -1.79 -12.03 -14.11
C LEU A 693 -1.73 -12.08 -12.58
N ARG A 694 -0.53 -11.94 -12.01
CA ARG A 694 -0.37 -11.79 -10.56
C ARG A 694 -0.32 -10.31 -10.17
N LEU A 695 -1.08 -9.97 -9.14
CA LEU A 695 -1.12 -8.64 -8.53
C LEU A 695 -0.29 -8.62 -7.24
N ARG A 696 0.04 -7.42 -6.76
CA ARG A 696 0.75 -7.25 -5.49
C ARG A 696 -0.07 -7.74 -4.29
N SER A 697 -1.38 -7.60 -4.37
CA SER A 697 -2.31 -7.89 -3.28
C SER A 697 -3.56 -8.60 -3.77
N GLN A 698 -4.40 -9.00 -2.81
CA GLN A 698 -5.62 -9.75 -3.05
C GLN A 698 -6.64 -8.84 -3.77
N PRO A 699 -7.10 -9.21 -4.98
CA PRO A 699 -8.26 -8.60 -5.61
C PRO A 699 -9.56 -9.07 -4.95
N ASN A 700 -10.53 -8.16 -4.87
CA ASN A 700 -11.82 -8.40 -4.23
C ASN A 700 -12.95 -8.61 -5.25
N ALA A 701 -13.03 -7.75 -6.28
CA ALA A 701 -14.08 -7.81 -7.29
C ALA A 701 -13.56 -7.53 -8.70
N CYS A 702 -14.35 -7.90 -9.71
CA CYS A 702 -14.00 -7.70 -11.11
C CYS A 702 -15.21 -7.45 -12.01
N VAL A 703 -15.02 -6.66 -13.06
CA VAL A 703 -16.09 -6.36 -14.03
C VAL A 703 -15.54 -6.19 -15.43
N TRP A 704 -16.28 -6.65 -16.44
CA TRP A 704 -15.96 -6.38 -17.84
C TRP A 704 -16.51 -5.02 -18.27
N LEU A 705 -15.69 -4.24 -18.96
CA LEU A 705 -16.08 -2.99 -19.62
C LEU A 705 -16.47 -3.23 -21.08
N SER A 706 -15.74 -4.13 -21.74
CA SER A 706 -15.95 -4.53 -23.13
C SER A 706 -15.56 -6.00 -23.31
N THR A 707 -15.50 -6.51 -24.55
CA THR A 707 -15.10 -7.92 -24.81
C THR A 707 -13.63 -8.20 -24.55
N GLN A 708 -12.81 -7.15 -24.37
CA GLN A 708 -11.37 -7.24 -24.15
C GLN A 708 -10.91 -6.42 -22.94
N GLU A 709 -11.67 -5.41 -22.50
CA GLU A 709 -11.29 -4.57 -21.35
C GLU A 709 -12.10 -4.94 -20.13
N PHE A 710 -11.42 -4.98 -19.00
CA PHE A 710 -11.99 -5.33 -17.71
C PHE A 710 -11.26 -4.56 -16.62
N VAL A 711 -11.94 -4.43 -15.49
CA VAL A 711 -11.43 -3.79 -14.29
C VAL A 711 -11.37 -4.82 -13.18
N VAL A 712 -10.31 -4.76 -12.40
CA VAL A 712 -10.15 -5.51 -11.16
C VAL A 712 -9.92 -4.51 -10.04
N VAL A 713 -10.58 -4.70 -8.91
CA VAL A 713 -10.42 -3.86 -7.73
C VAL A 713 -9.94 -4.67 -6.53
N GLY A 714 -9.23 -4.02 -5.61
CA GLY A 714 -8.80 -4.68 -4.38
C GLY A 714 -8.11 -3.74 -3.40
N LEU A 715 -7.25 -4.32 -2.55
CA LEU A 715 -6.63 -3.62 -1.42
C LEU A 715 -5.79 -2.39 -1.81
N HIS A 716 -5.16 -2.42 -2.99
CA HIS A 716 -4.27 -1.36 -3.46
C HIS A 716 -4.91 -0.41 -4.47
N GLY A 717 -6.20 -0.59 -4.82
CA GLY A 717 -6.93 0.29 -5.72
C GLY A 717 -7.50 -0.43 -6.95
N THR A 718 -7.69 0.35 -8.02
CA THR A 718 -8.37 -0.06 -9.26
C THR A 718 -7.36 -0.37 -10.37
N TYR A 719 -7.46 -1.54 -10.97
CA TYR A 719 -6.62 -2.02 -12.06
C TYR A 719 -7.41 -2.02 -13.38
N PHE A 720 -7.04 -1.14 -14.31
CA PHE A 720 -7.64 -1.07 -15.65
C PHE A 720 -6.85 -1.94 -16.63
N LEU A 721 -7.43 -3.07 -17.04
CA LEU A 721 -6.75 -4.14 -17.75
C LEU A 721 -7.41 -4.45 -19.10
N ARG A 722 -6.60 -4.80 -20.09
CA ARG A 722 -7.03 -5.22 -21.42
C ARG A 722 -6.39 -6.55 -21.78
N LEU A 723 -7.22 -7.48 -22.26
CA LEU A 723 -6.79 -8.76 -22.84
C LEU A 723 -6.46 -8.55 -24.32
N ILE A 724 -5.19 -8.74 -24.69
CA ILE A 724 -4.75 -8.66 -26.08
C ILE A 724 -4.85 -10.06 -26.71
N PRO A 725 -5.70 -10.24 -27.73
CA PRO A 725 -5.89 -11.53 -28.38
C PRO A 725 -4.68 -11.93 -29.23
N ASN A 726 -4.65 -13.20 -29.66
CA ASN A 726 -3.71 -13.66 -30.68
C ASN A 726 -3.95 -12.86 -31.96
N ALA A 727 -2.91 -12.22 -32.51
CA ALA A 727 -2.96 -11.70 -33.87
C ALA A 727 -3.22 -12.88 -34.83
N ASN A 728 -4.32 -12.82 -35.59
CA ASN A 728 -4.63 -13.75 -36.67
C ASN A 728 -3.75 -13.52 -37.88
#